data_AF-A0A8E8U6A1-F1
#
_entry.id   AF-A0A8E8U6A1-F1
#
_cell.length_a   1.000
_cell.length_b   1.000
_cell.length_c   1.000
_cell.angle_alpha   90.00
_cell.angle_beta   90.00
_cell.angle_gamma   90.00
#
_symmetry.space_group_name_H-M   'P 1'
#
loop_
_entity.id
_entity.type
_entity.pdbx_description
1 polymer ?
#
loop_
_entity_poly.entity_id
_entity_poly.type
_entity_poly.pdbx_seq_one_letter_code
_entity_poly.pdbx_strand_id
1 'polypeptide(L)'
;MFTQLVPLVRLLICAQAITSVFGIIDRLVVQTSSGPIRGRSVKVEGREVHVYTGVPFAKPPIDALRFRKPLPAEPWHGVLDATRLPPTCVQERYEYFPGFQGEDMWNPNTNTSEDCLYLNVWAPVKPKLRHGRGANGGIEHSADSEHMSDEESPSKTGLPMLIWLYGGGFMSGSSTLDIYNAEILAAVGNVIVASMQYRVGAFGFLYLSPMLPGNEDEAPGNVGMWDQALAIRWLKDNARGFGGDPDQITLFGESAGGSAVNLHLLSPVTRGLARRGILQSGTLNAPWSHMSGERAVEIGMSLIDDCNCNSSMLRESPGVVLACMRSVDAKTISVQQWNSYSGILGFPSAPTVDGDFMPADPMTMLAEADLSEIDILVGSNKDEGTYFLLYDFIDYFEKDSPTALPREKFLEIMNTIFSKASEAERETIIFQYTNWESVADGYQNQYQVGQAVGDHFFICPTNEYAQGMTERGASVKYYYFTHRTSTSLWGEWMGVLHADEIEYIFGQPINKSLQYRERERELSRRMVHAVSEFARTGNPAPDGETWPEYSKENPVYYIFNAEDEGSKGDEKQKADKLGKGPMATACAFWNDYLPRLRMWAGNSKRNQTSRCKLNRTKPVIQKINKTVYGKKILFPQT
;
A
#
# COMPACT_ATOMS: atom_id res chain seq x y z
N MET A 1 38.84 -33.18 72.49
CA MET A 1 38.38 -34.45 71.89
C MET A 1 36.89 -34.29 71.58
N PHE A 2 36.53 -34.15 70.30
CA PHE A 2 35.17 -34.19 69.71
C PHE A 2 34.09 -33.22 70.29
N THR A 3 33.28 -32.46 69.56
CA THR A 3 33.09 -32.17 68.12
C THR A 3 32.08 -31.01 68.10
N GLN A 4 32.54 -29.79 67.79
CA GLN A 4 31.69 -28.66 67.42
C GLN A 4 31.37 -28.79 65.92
N LEU A 5 30.27 -29.44 65.59
CA LEU A 5 29.89 -29.78 64.20
C LEU A 5 28.44 -29.39 63.88
N VAL A 6 27.99 -28.23 64.38
CA VAL A 6 26.57 -27.80 64.23
C VAL A 6 26.35 -26.42 63.57
N PRO A 7 27.28 -25.43 63.54
CA PRO A 7 27.00 -24.19 62.82
C PRO A 7 27.42 -24.19 61.34
N LEU A 8 28.35 -25.05 60.90
CA LEU A 8 28.85 -25.04 59.51
C LEU A 8 27.91 -25.70 58.49
N VAL A 9 27.03 -26.63 58.92
CA VAL A 9 26.14 -27.36 58.00
C VAL A 9 24.91 -26.54 57.61
N ARG A 10 24.45 -25.58 58.42
CA ARG A 10 23.34 -24.68 58.05
C ARG A 10 23.76 -23.58 57.06
N LEU A 11 25.01 -23.12 57.09
CA LEU A 11 25.49 -22.14 56.11
C LEU A 11 25.77 -22.76 54.73
N LEU A 12 26.16 -24.04 54.68
CA LEU A 12 26.38 -24.76 53.42
C LEU A 12 25.06 -25.18 52.72
N ILE A 13 23.99 -25.45 53.47
CA ILE A 13 22.67 -25.74 52.89
C ILE A 13 21.97 -24.44 52.42
N CYS A 14 22.21 -23.29 53.05
CA CYS A 14 21.80 -21.99 52.51
C CYS A 14 22.65 -21.55 51.30
N ALA A 15 23.91 -21.96 51.20
CA ALA A 15 24.75 -21.67 50.04
C ALA A 15 24.43 -22.54 48.80
N GLN A 16 23.86 -23.74 49.00
CA GLN A 16 23.35 -24.57 47.90
C GLN A 16 21.91 -24.22 47.46
N ALA A 17 21.17 -23.45 48.27
CA ALA A 17 19.86 -22.90 47.90
C ALA A 17 19.93 -21.53 47.19
N ILE A 18 21.14 -20.95 47.02
CA ILE A 18 21.34 -19.65 46.35
C ILE A 18 21.99 -19.80 44.96
N THR A 19 22.36 -21.02 44.54
CA THR A 19 23.02 -21.27 43.24
C THR A 19 22.10 -21.75 42.10
N SER A 20 20.80 -21.42 42.11
CA SER A 20 19.91 -21.76 40.98
C SER A 20 18.81 -20.74 40.65
N VAL A 21 18.99 -19.46 41.01
CA VAL A 21 18.14 -18.35 40.51
C VAL A 21 18.98 -17.26 39.85
N PHE A 22 19.97 -17.66 39.05
CA PHE A 22 20.33 -16.88 37.87
C PHE A 22 19.64 -17.58 36.70
N GLY A 23 18.32 -17.40 36.60
CA GLY A 23 17.61 -17.76 35.39
C GLY A 23 18.34 -17.08 34.23
N ILE A 24 18.79 -17.87 33.27
CA ILE A 24 19.27 -17.35 31.99
C ILE A 24 18.09 -16.54 31.44
N ILE A 25 18.16 -15.20 31.54
CA ILE A 25 17.20 -14.33 30.89
C ILE A 25 17.43 -14.54 29.40
N ASP A 26 16.55 -15.33 28.80
CA ASP A 26 16.56 -15.53 27.37
C ASP A 26 16.21 -14.20 26.71
N ARG A 27 17.22 -13.57 26.10
CA ARG A 27 17.10 -12.23 25.51
C ARG A 27 16.22 -12.20 24.27
N LEU A 28 15.89 -13.37 23.73
CA LEU A 28 14.97 -13.53 22.61
C LEU A 28 13.54 -13.73 23.06
N VAL A 29 13.27 -13.74 24.37
CA VAL A 29 11.91 -13.80 24.91
C VAL A 29 11.38 -12.39 25.16
N VAL A 30 10.25 -12.06 24.53
CA VAL A 30 9.49 -10.83 24.77
C VAL A 30 8.16 -11.18 25.42
N GLN A 31 7.83 -10.51 26.51
CA GLN A 31 6.51 -10.60 27.13
C GLN A 31 5.54 -9.68 26.38
N THR A 32 4.52 -10.27 25.75
CA THR A 32 3.44 -9.51 25.10
C THR A 32 2.19 -9.45 25.99
N SER A 33 1.20 -8.67 25.58
CA SER A 33 -0.14 -8.61 26.18
C SER A 33 -0.87 -9.96 26.15
N SER A 34 -0.56 -10.82 25.17
CA SER A 34 -1.19 -12.12 24.99
C SER A 34 -0.37 -13.28 25.58
N GLY A 35 0.91 -13.08 25.87
CA GLY A 35 1.80 -14.11 26.42
C GLY A 35 3.26 -13.94 25.98
N PRO A 36 4.21 -14.70 26.54
CA PRO A 36 5.60 -14.61 26.13
C PRO A 36 5.82 -15.29 24.77
N ILE A 37 6.65 -14.68 23.93
CA ILE A 37 7.09 -15.20 22.62
C ILE A 37 8.62 -15.30 22.59
N ARG A 38 9.16 -16.25 21.84
CA ARG A 38 10.60 -16.37 21.57
C ARG A 38 10.87 -16.22 20.07
N GLY A 39 11.71 -15.25 19.71
CA GLY A 39 12.18 -15.05 18.33
C GLY A 39 13.55 -15.66 18.04
N ARG A 40 14.16 -15.24 16.93
CA ARG A 40 15.54 -15.54 16.52
C ARG A 40 16.38 -14.27 16.46
N SER A 41 17.70 -14.38 16.57
CA SER A 41 18.63 -13.26 16.35
C SER A 41 19.30 -13.40 14.98
N VAL A 42 19.45 -12.28 14.26
CA VAL A 42 20.26 -12.16 13.06
C VAL A 42 21.19 -10.96 13.15
N LYS A 43 22.29 -11.00 12.40
CA LYS A 43 23.22 -9.87 12.29
C LYS A 43 23.28 -9.40 10.84
N VAL A 44 22.80 -8.19 10.59
CA VAL A 44 22.69 -7.59 9.26
C VAL A 44 23.37 -6.22 9.28
N GLU A 45 24.27 -5.97 8.31
CA GLU A 45 25.08 -4.74 8.23
C GLU A 45 25.73 -4.36 9.58
N GLY A 46 26.19 -5.36 10.34
CA GLY A 46 26.85 -5.16 11.63
C GLY A 46 25.91 -4.96 12.84
N ARG A 47 24.61 -4.77 12.65
CA ARG A 47 23.60 -4.63 13.72
C ARG A 47 22.89 -5.95 14.00
N GLU A 48 22.64 -6.23 15.27
CA GLU A 48 21.81 -7.36 15.71
C GLU A 48 20.33 -6.98 15.65
N VAL A 49 19.50 -7.86 15.07
CA VAL A 49 18.05 -7.71 14.97
C VAL A 49 17.39 -8.98 15.53
N HIS A 50 16.45 -8.79 16.46
CA HIS A 50 15.59 -9.87 16.93
C HIS A 50 14.35 -9.95 16.04
N VAL A 51 14.09 -11.13 15.50
CA VAL A 51 13.03 -11.39 14.53
C VAL A 51 12.02 -12.36 15.13
N TYR A 52 10.75 -11.94 15.16
CA TYR A 52 9.61 -12.70 15.67
C TYR A 52 8.63 -12.87 14.52
N THR A 53 8.37 -14.10 14.09
CA THR A 53 7.43 -14.39 12.99
C THR A 53 6.32 -15.30 13.46
N GLY A 54 5.12 -15.11 12.91
CA GLY A 54 3.97 -15.97 13.22
C GLY A 54 3.39 -15.76 14.61
N VAL A 55 3.32 -14.50 15.08
CA VAL A 55 2.67 -14.16 16.36
C VAL A 55 1.17 -13.98 16.14
N PRO A 56 0.28 -14.77 16.78
CA PRO A 56 -1.16 -14.62 16.59
C PRO A 56 -1.66 -13.34 17.25
N PHE A 57 -2.37 -12.50 16.49
CA PHE A 57 -3.01 -11.28 17.02
C PHE A 57 -4.54 -11.43 17.11
N ALA A 58 -5.12 -12.38 16.39
CA ALA A 58 -6.54 -12.69 16.38
C ALA A 58 -6.80 -14.19 16.55
N LYS A 59 -8.03 -14.55 16.91
CA LYS A 59 -8.51 -15.93 16.77
C LYS A 59 -8.54 -16.31 15.28
N PRO A 60 -8.28 -17.58 14.92
CA PRO A 60 -8.45 -18.05 13.56
C PRO A 60 -9.89 -17.74 13.06
N PRO A 61 -10.05 -17.03 11.94
CA PRO A 61 -11.36 -16.61 11.43
C PRO A 61 -12.07 -17.74 10.65
N ILE A 62 -12.11 -18.92 11.24
CA ILE A 62 -12.67 -20.15 10.67
C ILE A 62 -14.09 -20.42 11.18
N ASP A 63 -14.79 -21.36 10.54
CA ASP A 63 -16.13 -21.81 10.92
C ASP A 63 -17.11 -20.63 11.08
N ALA A 64 -17.65 -20.43 12.28
CA ALA A 64 -18.58 -19.35 12.59
C ALA A 64 -17.96 -17.95 12.48
N LEU A 65 -16.62 -17.83 12.57
CA LEU A 65 -15.89 -16.57 12.47
C LEU A 65 -15.56 -16.18 11.02
N ARG A 66 -15.76 -17.08 10.04
CA ARG A 66 -15.61 -16.73 8.63
C ARG A 66 -16.55 -15.58 8.28
N PHE A 67 -16.01 -14.60 7.55
CA PHE A 67 -16.61 -13.31 7.15
C PHE A 67 -16.89 -12.31 8.27
N ARG A 68 -16.69 -12.66 9.55
CA ARG A 68 -16.93 -11.73 10.66
C ARG A 68 -15.70 -10.90 10.99
N LYS A 69 -15.90 -9.79 11.73
CA LYS A 69 -14.81 -9.01 12.32
C LYS A 69 -13.92 -9.93 13.18
N PRO A 70 -12.59 -9.70 13.20
CA PRO A 70 -11.68 -10.52 13.97
C PRO A 70 -11.92 -10.34 15.48
N LEU A 71 -11.67 -11.40 16.23
CA LEU A 71 -11.62 -11.36 17.69
C LEU A 71 -10.16 -11.44 18.13
N PRO A 72 -9.73 -10.74 19.19
CA PRO A 72 -8.38 -10.86 19.74
C PRO A 72 -8.00 -12.31 20.03
N ALA A 73 -6.73 -12.67 19.78
CA ALA A 73 -6.20 -13.98 20.13
C ALA A 73 -6.37 -14.25 21.64
N GLU A 74 -6.70 -15.50 21.99
CA GLU A 74 -6.73 -15.91 23.39
C GLU A 74 -5.32 -15.82 24.00
N PRO A 75 -5.16 -15.28 25.22
CA PRO A 75 -3.88 -15.30 25.89
C PRO A 75 -3.37 -16.74 26.10
N TRP A 76 -2.06 -16.94 25.96
CA TRP A 76 -1.42 -18.22 26.19
C TRP A 76 -0.47 -18.20 27.39
N HIS A 77 -0.20 -19.39 27.91
CA HIS A 77 0.81 -19.62 28.92
C HIS A 77 1.99 -20.40 28.33
N GLY A 78 3.19 -20.16 28.87
CA GLY A 78 4.42 -20.69 28.29
C GLY A 78 4.90 -19.86 27.09
N VAL A 79 6.13 -20.11 26.67
CA VAL A 79 6.79 -19.32 25.62
C VAL A 79 6.41 -19.88 24.25
N LEU A 80 5.73 -19.07 23.43
CA LEU A 80 5.38 -19.41 22.05
C LEU A 80 6.60 -19.27 21.13
N ASP A 81 6.80 -20.25 20.25
CA ASP A 81 7.88 -20.24 19.25
C ASP A 81 7.51 -19.34 18.06
N ALA A 82 8.07 -18.12 18.05
CA ALA A 82 7.85 -17.12 17.01
C ALA A 82 9.03 -17.07 16.03
N THR A 83 9.45 -18.23 15.52
CA THR A 83 10.55 -18.36 14.55
C THR A 83 10.13 -18.90 13.19
N ARG A 84 8.85 -19.25 13.05
CA ARG A 84 8.27 -19.83 11.82
C ARG A 84 7.43 -18.81 11.10
N LEU A 85 7.46 -18.83 9.76
CA LEU A 85 6.59 -17.98 8.96
C LEU A 85 5.13 -18.47 9.10
N PRO A 86 4.15 -17.55 9.23
CA PRO A 86 2.75 -17.93 9.31
C PRO A 86 2.20 -18.42 7.97
N PRO A 87 1.05 -19.12 7.99
CA PRO A 87 0.27 -19.36 6.78
C PRO A 87 -0.08 -18.05 6.07
N THR A 88 -0.20 -18.13 4.75
CA THR A 88 -0.72 -17.06 3.91
C THR A 88 -2.25 -17.14 3.92
N CYS A 89 -2.95 -16.00 3.91
CA CYS A 89 -4.42 -16.03 3.81
C CYS A 89 -4.86 -16.66 2.48
N VAL A 90 -6.01 -17.33 2.49
CA VAL A 90 -6.55 -18.01 1.31
C VAL A 90 -6.65 -17.06 0.12
N GLN A 91 -6.03 -17.45 -0.99
CA GLN A 91 -6.01 -16.74 -2.26
C GLN A 91 -5.58 -17.70 -3.38
N GLU A 92 -5.81 -17.28 -4.62
CA GLU A 92 -5.31 -17.97 -5.81
C GLU A 92 -3.88 -17.54 -6.14
N ARG A 93 -3.15 -18.42 -6.84
CA ARG A 93 -1.85 -18.10 -7.42
C ARG A 93 -2.05 -17.58 -8.84
N TYR A 94 -1.21 -16.64 -9.27
CA TYR A 94 -1.06 -16.30 -10.67
C TYR A 94 -0.10 -17.28 -11.34
N GLU A 95 -0.55 -17.93 -12.41
CA GLU A 95 0.23 -18.92 -13.17
C GLU A 95 0.18 -18.62 -14.68
N TYR A 96 0.17 -17.34 -15.05
CA TYR A 96 0.14 -16.92 -16.46
C TYR A 96 1.47 -17.21 -17.15
N PHE A 97 2.57 -17.24 -16.39
CA PHE A 97 3.91 -17.55 -16.85
C PHE A 97 4.53 -18.65 -15.97
N PRO A 98 4.12 -19.93 -16.12
CA PRO A 98 4.55 -21.01 -15.24
C PRO A 98 6.08 -21.14 -15.11
N GLY A 99 6.58 -21.07 -13.88
CA GLY A 99 8.01 -21.17 -13.55
C GLY A 99 8.80 -19.87 -13.74
N PHE A 100 8.14 -18.77 -14.10
CA PHE A 100 8.77 -17.46 -14.20
C PHE A 100 8.87 -16.79 -12.83
N GLN A 101 10.10 -16.58 -12.37
CA GLN A 101 10.37 -16.02 -11.03
C GLN A 101 9.77 -14.63 -10.80
N GLY A 102 9.63 -13.79 -11.85
CA GLY A 102 9.05 -12.45 -11.72
C GLY A 102 7.54 -12.45 -11.42
N GLU A 103 6.82 -13.52 -11.76
CA GLU A 103 5.43 -13.76 -11.33
C GLU A 103 5.42 -14.48 -9.98
N ASP A 104 6.19 -15.57 -9.86
CA ASP A 104 6.19 -16.44 -8.68
C ASP A 104 6.64 -15.74 -7.39
N MET A 105 7.44 -14.68 -7.47
CA MET A 105 7.84 -13.90 -6.28
C MET A 105 6.67 -13.21 -5.57
N TRP A 106 5.56 -12.97 -6.26
CA TRP A 106 4.34 -12.38 -5.70
C TRP A 106 3.33 -13.43 -5.23
N ASN A 107 3.53 -14.70 -5.60
CA ASN A 107 2.70 -15.81 -5.17
C ASN A 107 2.99 -16.20 -3.71
N PRO A 108 2.00 -16.75 -2.97
CA PRO A 108 2.20 -17.29 -1.63
C PRO A 108 3.41 -18.22 -1.52
N ASN A 109 4.36 -17.88 -0.63
CA ASN A 109 5.54 -18.69 -0.33
C ASN A 109 5.37 -19.58 0.93
N THR A 110 4.21 -19.50 1.59
CA THR A 110 3.78 -20.42 2.66
C THR A 110 2.44 -21.05 2.31
N ASN A 111 2.05 -22.11 3.03
CA ASN A 111 0.74 -22.75 2.84
C ASN A 111 -0.39 -21.73 3.01
N THR A 112 -1.41 -21.81 2.16
CA THR A 112 -2.62 -21.01 2.31
C THR A 112 -3.57 -21.64 3.34
N SER A 113 -4.16 -20.79 4.20
CA SER A 113 -5.09 -21.20 5.25
C SER A 113 -5.99 -20.04 5.64
N GLU A 114 -7.20 -20.32 6.13
CA GLU A 114 -8.02 -19.31 6.80
C GLU A 114 -7.48 -18.96 8.18
N ASP A 115 -6.79 -19.90 8.84
CA ASP A 115 -5.97 -19.62 10.01
C ASP A 115 -4.68 -18.90 9.56
N CYS A 116 -4.81 -17.62 9.26
CA CYS A 116 -3.73 -16.78 8.74
C CYS A 116 -3.48 -15.51 9.55
N LEU A 117 -4.28 -15.18 10.59
CA LEU A 117 -4.18 -13.89 11.30
C LEU A 117 -3.01 -13.81 12.28
N TYR A 118 -1.81 -13.69 11.71
CA TYR A 118 -0.53 -13.56 12.40
C TYR A 118 0.21 -12.30 11.97
N LEU A 119 1.13 -11.85 12.82
CA LEU A 119 2.04 -10.75 12.54
C LEU A 119 3.50 -11.14 12.77
N ASN A 120 4.39 -10.31 12.25
CA ASN A 120 5.84 -10.44 12.33
C ASN A 120 6.45 -9.13 12.84
N VAL A 121 7.54 -9.20 13.60
CA VAL A 121 8.25 -8.04 14.17
C VAL A 121 9.77 -8.22 14.03
N TRP A 122 10.43 -7.19 13.51
CA TRP A 122 11.89 -7.06 13.44
C TRP A 122 12.32 -5.91 14.34
N ALA A 123 12.99 -6.23 15.43
CA ALA A 123 13.40 -5.27 16.45
C ALA A 123 14.94 -5.19 16.54
N PRO A 124 15.56 -4.07 16.14
CA PRO A 124 17.00 -3.90 16.27
C PRO A 124 17.41 -3.76 17.74
N VAL A 125 18.53 -4.39 18.10
CA VAL A 125 19.05 -4.36 19.48
C VAL A 125 19.82 -3.07 19.71
N LYS A 126 19.52 -2.37 20.82
CA LYS A 126 20.33 -1.22 21.26
C LYS A 126 21.77 -1.68 21.55
N PRO A 127 22.80 -1.09 20.94
CA PRO A 127 24.18 -1.43 21.25
C PRO A 127 24.45 -1.15 22.74
N LYS A 128 24.85 -2.17 23.50
CA LYS A 128 25.39 -1.93 24.84
C LYS A 128 26.79 -1.35 24.68
N LEU A 129 26.98 -0.08 25.07
CA LEU A 129 28.32 0.45 25.33
C LEU A 129 28.99 -0.50 26.33
N ARG A 130 29.96 -1.29 25.86
CA ARG A 130 30.86 -2.01 26.75
C ARG A 130 31.68 -0.93 27.45
N HIS A 131 31.37 -0.64 28.71
CA HIS A 131 32.34 0.01 29.57
C HIS A 131 33.60 -0.87 29.56
N GLY A 132 34.61 -0.44 28.82
CA GLY A 132 35.93 -1.04 28.90
C GLY A 132 36.36 -0.93 30.35
N ARG A 133 36.57 -2.07 31.02
CA ARG A 133 37.46 -2.12 32.16
C ARG A 133 38.83 -1.72 31.62
N GLY A 134 39.17 -0.44 31.78
CA GLY A 134 40.49 0.08 31.51
C GLY A 134 41.50 -0.75 32.28
N ALA A 135 42.42 -1.36 31.54
CA ALA A 135 43.69 -1.77 32.10
C ALA A 135 44.43 -0.48 32.47
N ASN A 136 44.87 -0.40 33.73
CA ASN A 136 45.69 0.67 34.26
C ASN A 136 46.92 0.93 33.39
N GLY A 137 47.04 2.17 32.92
CA GLY A 137 48.25 2.73 32.31
C GLY A 137 48.18 4.23 32.46
N GLY A 138 48.61 4.74 33.62
CA GLY A 138 48.57 6.16 33.92
C GLY A 138 49.57 6.95 33.08
N ILE A 139 49.24 8.23 32.84
CA ILE A 139 50.12 9.39 32.77
C ILE A 139 49.21 10.61 33.01
N GLU A 140 49.53 11.38 34.05
CA GLU A 140 49.04 12.76 34.25
C GLU A 140 49.73 13.69 33.24
N HIS A 141 48.99 14.60 32.60
CA HIS A 141 49.21 16.06 32.71
C HIS A 141 48.35 16.90 31.75
N SER A 142 48.04 18.09 32.29
CA SER A 142 47.69 19.39 31.69
C SER A 142 46.33 19.59 31.02
N ALA A 143 45.61 20.53 31.62
CA ALA A 143 44.48 21.27 31.07
C ALA A 143 44.89 22.06 29.82
N ASP A 144 43.98 22.15 28.85
CA ASP A 144 43.63 23.38 28.16
C ASP A 144 42.24 23.25 27.52
N SER A 145 41.57 24.40 27.44
CA SER A 145 40.19 24.67 27.09
C SER A 145 39.81 24.37 25.63
N GLU A 146 38.55 23.98 25.39
CA GLU A 146 37.56 24.65 24.53
C GLU A 146 36.49 23.68 23.98
N HIS A 147 35.23 24.14 24.04
CA HIS A 147 34.07 23.73 23.26
C HIS A 147 33.83 22.24 22.94
N MET A 148 32.96 21.60 23.73
CA MET A 148 32.00 20.63 23.19
C MET A 148 30.64 20.93 23.79
N SER A 149 29.74 21.41 22.94
CA SER A 149 28.30 21.45 23.17
C SER A 149 27.82 20.09 23.62
N ASP A 150 26.98 20.09 24.66
CA ASP A 150 26.28 18.94 25.21
C ASP A 150 25.78 18.00 24.10
N GLU A 151 26.49 16.88 23.91
CA GLU A 151 25.99 15.74 23.15
C GLU A 151 24.65 15.32 23.76
N GLU A 152 23.64 15.25 22.89
CA GLU A 152 22.30 14.80 23.19
C GLU A 152 22.30 13.63 24.18
N SER A 153 21.74 13.91 25.36
CA SER A 153 21.20 12.87 26.24
C SER A 153 20.40 11.88 25.38
N PRO A 154 20.63 10.56 25.49
CA PRO A 154 19.88 9.57 24.73
C PRO A 154 18.40 9.78 25.01
N SER A 155 17.58 9.93 23.96
CA SER A 155 16.16 10.20 24.12
C SER A 155 15.55 9.13 25.05
N LYS A 156 14.76 9.59 26.02
CA LYS A 156 13.97 8.72 26.90
C LYS A 156 12.84 7.97 26.16
N THR A 157 12.80 8.05 24.83
CA THR A 157 11.73 7.55 23.96
C THR A 157 12.14 6.26 23.25
N GLY A 158 11.16 5.43 22.88
CA GLY A 158 11.40 4.17 22.16
C GLY A 158 11.80 4.40 20.70
N LEU A 159 12.12 3.34 19.96
CA LEU A 159 12.34 3.43 18.51
C LEU A 159 11.02 3.70 17.77
N PRO A 160 11.03 4.43 16.64
CA PRO A 160 9.85 4.48 15.76
C PRO A 160 9.53 3.08 15.21
N MET A 161 8.25 2.87 14.92
CA MET A 161 7.74 1.61 14.40
C MET A 161 7.10 1.83 13.02
N LEU A 162 7.66 1.17 12.01
CA LEU A 162 7.06 1.07 10.68
C LEU A 162 6.23 -0.20 10.58
N ILE A 163 4.99 -0.06 10.14
CA ILE A 163 4.04 -1.18 10.03
C ILE A 163 3.67 -1.38 8.56
N TRP A 164 4.13 -2.49 7.99
CA TRP A 164 3.92 -2.86 6.58
C TRP A 164 2.54 -3.47 6.36
N LEU A 165 1.81 -2.91 5.41
CA LEU A 165 0.57 -3.45 4.84
C LEU A 165 0.86 -3.83 3.38
N TYR A 166 0.80 -5.12 3.05
CA TYR A 166 1.08 -5.59 1.69
C TYR A 166 -0.06 -5.26 0.71
N GLY A 167 0.28 -5.13 -0.58
CA GLY A 167 -0.64 -4.97 -1.71
C GLY A 167 -1.19 -6.27 -2.28
N GLY A 168 -1.73 -6.22 -3.50
CA GLY A 168 -2.38 -7.38 -4.16
C GLY A 168 -3.86 -7.16 -4.48
N GLY A 169 -4.27 -5.91 -4.75
CA GLY A 169 -5.63 -5.58 -5.18
C GLY A 169 -6.74 -5.99 -4.20
N PHE A 170 -6.40 -6.13 -2.90
CA PHE A 170 -7.25 -6.72 -1.86
C PHE A 170 -7.70 -8.17 -2.13
N MET A 171 -7.10 -8.86 -3.11
CA MET A 171 -7.42 -10.22 -3.52
C MET A 171 -6.30 -11.22 -3.21
N SER A 172 -5.06 -10.74 -3.13
CA SER A 172 -3.85 -11.52 -2.95
C SER A 172 -2.83 -10.79 -2.05
N GLY A 173 -1.64 -11.35 -1.93
CA GLY A 173 -0.53 -10.83 -1.16
C GLY A 173 -0.30 -11.58 0.16
N SER A 174 0.92 -11.45 0.68
CA SER A 174 1.31 -12.04 1.96
C SER A 174 2.46 -11.26 2.60
N SER A 175 2.41 -11.09 3.92
CA SER A 175 3.49 -10.51 4.71
C SER A 175 4.75 -11.37 4.78
N THR A 176 4.71 -12.60 4.25
CA THR A 176 5.81 -13.57 4.30
C THR A 176 6.69 -13.57 3.05
N LEU A 177 6.33 -12.84 2.00
CA LEU A 177 7.12 -12.78 0.77
C LEU A 177 8.52 -12.24 1.05
N ASP A 178 9.55 -12.83 0.41
CA ASP A 178 10.96 -12.50 0.67
C ASP A 178 11.27 -11.04 0.34
N ILE A 179 10.55 -10.45 -0.63
CA ILE A 179 10.66 -9.05 -1.01
C ILE A 179 10.34 -8.09 0.15
N TYR A 180 9.49 -8.51 1.09
CA TYR A 180 9.11 -7.77 2.30
C TYR A 180 9.97 -8.11 3.53
N ASN A 181 11.08 -8.83 3.35
CA ASN A 181 11.97 -9.14 4.46
C ASN A 181 12.58 -7.86 5.04
N ALA A 182 12.16 -7.50 6.26
CA ALA A 182 12.53 -6.25 6.91
C ALA A 182 13.82 -6.31 7.74
N GLU A 183 14.62 -7.38 7.64
CA GLU A 183 15.88 -7.47 8.38
C GLU A 183 16.83 -6.32 8.06
N ILE A 184 16.97 -5.94 6.79
CA ILE A 184 17.85 -4.84 6.35
C ILE A 184 17.26 -3.49 6.74
N LEU A 185 15.98 -3.25 6.46
CA LEU A 185 15.30 -2.00 6.85
C LEU A 185 15.40 -1.76 8.37
N ALA A 186 15.15 -2.78 9.19
CA ALA A 186 15.29 -2.66 10.65
C ALA A 186 16.75 -2.42 11.08
N ALA A 187 17.71 -3.09 10.45
CA ALA A 187 19.13 -2.99 10.81
C ALA A 187 19.77 -1.66 10.40
N VAL A 188 19.64 -1.29 9.13
CA VAL A 188 20.21 -0.08 8.53
C VAL A 188 19.42 1.14 8.97
N GLY A 189 18.09 1.04 8.92
CA GLY A 189 17.18 2.07 9.36
C GLY A 189 17.15 2.26 10.86
N ASN A 190 17.62 1.33 11.69
CA ASN A 190 17.51 1.42 13.16
C ASN A 190 16.09 1.80 13.63
N VAL A 191 15.12 1.07 13.11
CA VAL A 191 13.68 1.23 13.36
C VAL A 191 13.10 -0.14 13.64
N ILE A 192 11.99 -0.21 14.38
CA ILE A 192 11.22 -1.45 14.45
C ILE A 192 10.39 -1.54 13.18
N VAL A 193 10.38 -2.70 12.55
CA VAL A 193 9.48 -2.98 11.44
C VAL A 193 8.54 -4.10 11.87
N ALA A 194 7.26 -3.98 11.54
CA ALA A 194 6.28 -5.03 11.72
C ALA A 194 5.51 -5.25 10.41
N SER A 195 5.00 -6.45 10.21
CA SER A 195 4.09 -6.78 9.11
C SER A 195 3.00 -7.72 9.60
N MET A 196 1.88 -7.82 8.89
CA MET A 196 0.76 -8.67 9.29
C MET A 196 0.06 -9.26 8.09
N GLN A 197 -0.52 -10.44 8.29
CA GLN A 197 -1.57 -10.95 7.43
C GLN A 197 -2.89 -10.25 7.72
N TYR A 198 -3.66 -10.02 6.67
CA TYR A 198 -5.06 -9.62 6.74
C TYR A 198 -5.85 -10.42 5.71
N ARG A 199 -7.12 -10.74 6.01
CA ARG A 199 -7.94 -11.50 5.06
C ARG A 199 -8.14 -10.69 3.77
N VAL A 200 -7.95 -11.36 2.64
CA VAL A 200 -8.14 -10.83 1.29
C VAL A 200 -9.30 -11.54 0.59
N GLY A 201 -9.72 -11.00 -0.55
CA GLY A 201 -10.84 -11.49 -1.33
C GLY A 201 -12.15 -11.48 -0.53
N ALA A 202 -13.06 -12.39 -0.89
CA ALA A 202 -14.34 -12.54 -0.23
C ALA A 202 -14.21 -12.85 1.27
N PHE A 203 -13.11 -13.48 1.71
CA PHE A 203 -12.86 -13.75 3.14
C PHE A 203 -12.68 -12.46 3.95
N GLY A 204 -12.13 -11.41 3.33
CA GLY A 204 -11.88 -10.11 3.92
C GLY A 204 -12.96 -9.06 3.64
N PHE A 205 -13.72 -9.22 2.55
CA PHE A 205 -14.52 -8.11 2.00
C PHE A 205 -15.96 -8.49 1.61
N LEU A 206 -16.43 -9.71 1.91
CA LEU A 206 -17.85 -10.05 1.71
C LEU A 206 -18.75 -9.10 2.53
N TYR A 207 -19.56 -8.32 1.82
CA TYR A 207 -20.46 -7.33 2.39
C TYR A 207 -21.92 -7.68 2.08
N LEU A 208 -22.68 -8.02 3.12
CA LEU A 208 -24.09 -8.36 3.00
C LEU A 208 -24.97 -7.68 4.06
N SER A 209 -24.43 -6.83 4.95
CA SER A 209 -25.20 -6.23 6.05
C SER A 209 -26.54 -5.61 5.65
N PRO A 210 -26.68 -4.88 4.52
CA PRO A 210 -27.98 -4.34 4.11
C PRO A 210 -29.06 -5.40 3.85
N MET A 211 -28.65 -6.66 3.65
CA MET A 211 -29.51 -7.82 3.41
C MET A 211 -29.76 -8.66 4.69
N LEU A 212 -29.15 -8.30 5.82
CA LEU A 212 -29.11 -9.09 7.05
C LEU A 212 -29.61 -8.29 8.28
N PRO A 213 -30.84 -7.75 8.28
CA PRO A 213 -31.34 -6.93 9.38
C PRO A 213 -31.33 -7.71 10.72
N GLY A 214 -30.73 -7.11 11.75
CA GLY A 214 -30.54 -7.71 13.07
C GLY A 214 -29.42 -8.76 13.15
N ASN A 215 -28.69 -8.99 12.06
CA ASN A 215 -27.55 -9.90 11.97
C ASN A 215 -26.43 -9.29 11.12
N GLU A 216 -26.27 -7.96 11.20
CA GLU A 216 -25.37 -7.18 10.35
C GLU A 216 -23.90 -7.62 10.50
N ASP A 217 -23.51 -8.12 11.68
CA ASP A 217 -22.17 -8.62 12.02
C ASP A 217 -21.80 -9.97 11.36
N GLU A 218 -22.74 -10.64 10.69
CA GLU A 218 -22.48 -11.94 10.05
C GLU A 218 -21.59 -11.82 8.80
N ALA A 219 -21.69 -10.70 8.07
CA ALA A 219 -20.88 -10.38 6.90
C ALA A 219 -20.83 -8.84 6.70
N PRO A 220 -20.14 -8.11 7.60
CA PRO A 220 -20.16 -6.65 7.63
C PRO A 220 -19.31 -5.96 6.58
N GLY A 221 -18.62 -6.70 5.71
CA GLY A 221 -17.61 -6.15 4.81
C GLY A 221 -16.40 -5.61 5.58
N ASN A 222 -15.35 -5.26 4.82
CA ASN A 222 -14.12 -4.66 5.34
C ASN A 222 -13.44 -5.41 6.50
N VAL A 223 -13.74 -6.69 6.74
CA VAL A 223 -13.17 -7.43 7.86
C VAL A 223 -11.65 -7.64 7.71
N GLY A 224 -11.13 -7.59 6.49
CA GLY A 224 -9.69 -7.45 6.22
C GLY A 224 -9.10 -6.14 6.76
N MET A 225 -9.83 -5.02 6.67
CA MET A 225 -9.43 -3.74 7.29
C MET A 225 -9.53 -3.81 8.82
N TRP A 226 -10.51 -4.54 9.34
CA TRP A 226 -10.61 -4.80 10.78
C TRP A 226 -9.47 -5.70 11.29
N ASP A 227 -8.97 -6.64 10.50
CA ASP A 227 -7.79 -7.45 10.80
C ASP A 227 -6.56 -6.54 10.98
N GLN A 228 -6.32 -5.66 10.00
CA GLN A 228 -5.24 -4.68 10.06
C GLN A 228 -5.39 -3.76 11.28
N ALA A 229 -6.60 -3.24 11.54
CA ALA A 229 -6.87 -2.40 12.70
C ALA A 229 -6.56 -3.11 14.03
N LEU A 230 -6.91 -4.38 14.16
CA LEU A 230 -6.63 -5.17 15.36
C LEU A 230 -5.12 -5.43 15.52
N ALA A 231 -4.41 -5.77 14.45
CA ALA A 231 -2.96 -5.96 14.47
C ALA A 231 -2.20 -4.66 14.78
N ILE A 232 -2.61 -3.52 14.22
CA ILE A 232 -2.02 -2.20 14.53
C ILE A 232 -2.23 -1.87 16.02
N ARG A 233 -3.42 -2.10 16.57
CA ARG A 233 -3.67 -1.94 18.01
C ARG A 233 -2.78 -2.85 18.85
N TRP A 234 -2.68 -4.12 18.47
CA TRP A 234 -1.80 -5.08 19.15
C TRP A 234 -0.34 -4.60 19.14
N LEU A 235 0.15 -4.11 18.01
CA LEU A 235 1.51 -3.57 17.88
C LEU A 235 1.71 -2.33 18.74
N LYS A 236 0.72 -1.42 18.80
CA LYS A 236 0.74 -0.25 19.68
C LYS A 236 0.81 -0.65 21.16
N ASP A 237 -0.02 -1.60 21.58
CA ASP A 237 -0.06 -2.10 22.96
C ASP A 237 1.25 -2.79 23.37
N ASN A 238 1.93 -3.43 22.41
CA ASN A 238 3.15 -4.19 22.64
C ASN A 238 4.44 -3.45 22.24
N ALA A 239 4.35 -2.22 21.74
CA ALA A 239 5.49 -1.48 21.18
C ALA A 239 6.67 -1.41 22.14
N ARG A 240 6.39 -1.08 23.41
CA ARG A 240 7.42 -0.95 24.46
C ARG A 240 8.14 -2.28 24.74
N GLY A 241 7.45 -3.42 24.59
CA GLY A 241 8.03 -4.75 24.76
C GLY A 241 9.12 -5.07 23.73
N PHE A 242 9.01 -4.50 22.53
CA PHE A 242 10.00 -4.59 21.47
C PHE A 242 11.03 -3.44 21.47
N GLY A 243 10.94 -2.52 22.45
CA GLY A 243 11.78 -1.32 22.52
C GLY A 243 11.31 -0.14 21.68
N GLY A 244 10.06 -0.19 21.19
CA GLY A 244 9.42 0.83 20.37
C GLY A 244 8.67 1.89 21.17
N ASP A 245 8.37 2.99 20.50
CA ASP A 245 7.52 4.06 21.01
C ASP A 245 6.09 3.92 20.42
N PRO A 246 5.06 3.67 21.23
CA PRO A 246 3.68 3.51 20.75
C PRO A 246 3.09 4.79 20.12
N ASP A 247 3.72 5.95 20.31
CA ASP A 247 3.29 7.22 19.74
C ASP A 247 4.03 7.59 18.44
N GLN A 248 5.06 6.82 18.06
CA GLN A 248 5.84 6.98 16.82
C GLN A 248 5.57 5.82 15.85
N ILE A 249 4.29 5.64 15.51
CA ILE A 249 3.86 4.63 14.53
C ILE A 249 3.67 5.28 13.16
N THR A 250 4.34 4.71 12.16
CA THR A 250 4.18 5.01 10.74
C THR A 250 3.62 3.77 10.05
N LEU A 251 2.47 3.91 9.39
CA LEU A 251 1.99 2.85 8.50
C LEU A 251 2.63 3.04 7.12
N PHE A 252 3.03 1.96 6.47
CA PHE A 252 3.50 2.01 5.09
C PHE A 252 3.00 0.81 4.29
N GLY A 253 2.69 1.04 3.03
CA GLY A 253 2.15 0.00 2.17
C GLY A 253 2.23 0.38 0.71
N GLU A 254 2.11 -0.62 -0.14
CA GLU A 254 2.14 -0.47 -1.59
C GLU A 254 0.84 -1.00 -2.22
N SER A 255 0.38 -0.36 -3.29
CA SER A 255 -0.84 -0.72 -4.00
C SER A 255 -2.06 -0.72 -3.05
N ALA A 256 -2.79 -1.84 -2.97
CA ALA A 256 -3.86 -2.05 -1.97
C ALA A 256 -3.40 -1.80 -0.53
N GLY A 257 -2.14 -2.09 -0.20
CA GLY A 257 -1.53 -1.76 1.09
C GLY A 257 -1.38 -0.25 1.30
N GLY A 258 -0.97 0.50 0.28
CA GLY A 258 -0.91 1.97 0.32
C GLY A 258 -2.30 2.58 0.50
N SER A 259 -3.29 2.01 -0.18
CA SER A 259 -4.69 2.38 0.01
C SER A 259 -5.24 2.03 1.39
N ALA A 260 -4.82 0.91 1.96
CA ALA A 260 -5.17 0.54 3.33
C ALA A 260 -4.56 1.51 4.35
N VAL A 261 -3.30 1.93 4.16
CA VAL A 261 -2.67 3.01 4.95
C VAL A 261 -3.52 4.27 4.87
N ASN A 262 -3.92 4.68 3.67
CA ASN A 262 -4.77 5.84 3.45
C ASN A 262 -6.07 5.75 4.26
N LEU A 263 -6.79 4.61 4.18
CA LEU A 263 -8.05 4.44 4.90
C LEU A 263 -7.85 4.45 6.41
N HIS A 264 -6.78 3.86 6.94
CA HIS A 264 -6.50 3.87 8.37
C HIS A 264 -6.26 5.26 8.96
N LEU A 265 -5.69 6.18 8.17
CA LEU A 265 -5.48 7.57 8.60
C LEU A 265 -6.79 8.36 8.64
N LEU A 266 -7.77 8.00 7.82
CA LEU A 266 -9.04 8.72 7.70
C LEU A 266 -10.18 8.12 8.51
N SER A 267 -10.22 6.79 8.60
CA SER A 267 -11.31 6.01 9.18
C SER A 267 -11.55 6.41 10.64
N PRO A 268 -12.81 6.67 11.04
CA PRO A 268 -13.13 6.99 12.44
C PRO A 268 -12.78 5.86 13.41
N VAL A 269 -12.67 4.61 12.92
CA VAL A 269 -12.32 3.43 13.72
C VAL A 269 -10.85 3.43 14.14
N THR A 270 -9.96 4.01 13.32
CA THR A 270 -8.50 3.88 13.48
C THR A 270 -7.74 5.21 13.52
N ARG A 271 -8.42 6.34 13.29
CA ARG A 271 -7.83 7.67 13.44
C ARG A 271 -7.14 7.82 14.80
N GLY A 272 -5.87 8.25 14.79
CA GLY A 272 -5.04 8.40 15.98
C GLY A 272 -4.23 7.16 16.38
N LEU A 273 -4.38 6.02 15.68
CA LEU A 273 -3.48 4.87 15.88
C LEU A 273 -2.08 5.16 15.35
N ALA A 274 -1.98 5.79 14.18
CA ALA A 274 -0.76 6.27 13.55
C ALA A 274 -0.89 7.76 13.23
N ARG A 275 0.24 8.47 13.24
CA ARG A 275 0.33 9.89 12.85
C ARG A 275 0.95 10.07 11.46
N ARG A 276 1.51 9.01 10.89
CA ARG A 276 2.23 9.07 9.61
C ARG A 276 1.87 7.92 8.69
N GLY A 277 1.85 8.20 7.39
CA GLY A 277 1.60 7.23 6.33
C GLY A 277 2.62 7.32 5.21
N ILE A 278 3.06 6.18 4.70
CA ILE A 278 3.77 6.08 3.42
C ILE A 278 2.90 5.30 2.43
N LEU A 279 2.43 5.98 1.40
CA LEU A 279 1.46 5.47 0.42
C LEU A 279 2.18 5.29 -0.93
N GLN A 280 2.61 4.07 -1.19
CA GLN A 280 3.32 3.73 -2.42
C GLN A 280 2.29 3.29 -3.46
N SER A 281 2.09 4.09 -4.51
CA SER A 281 1.30 3.70 -5.68
C SER A 281 -0.13 3.25 -5.34
N GLY A 282 -0.75 3.88 -4.34
CA GLY A 282 -2.04 3.45 -3.81
C GLY A 282 -2.73 4.49 -2.93
N THR A 283 -3.85 5.02 -3.40
CA THR A 283 -4.73 5.94 -2.67
C THR A 283 -6.19 5.51 -2.80
N LEU A 284 -7.00 5.89 -1.82
CA LEU A 284 -8.37 5.36 -1.69
C LEU A 284 -9.32 5.84 -2.80
N ASN A 285 -9.05 7.00 -3.43
CA ASN A 285 -9.82 7.50 -4.58
C ASN A 285 -9.56 6.74 -5.89
N ALA A 286 -8.54 5.87 -5.96
CA ALA A 286 -8.30 5.07 -7.15
C ALA A 286 -9.52 4.18 -7.45
N PRO A 287 -9.91 3.98 -8.72
CA PRO A 287 -11.13 3.24 -9.08
C PRO A 287 -11.18 1.79 -8.59
N TRP A 288 -10.03 1.16 -8.41
CA TRP A 288 -9.89 -0.22 -7.90
C TRP A 288 -9.88 -0.31 -6.37
N SER A 289 -9.79 0.83 -5.69
CA SER A 289 -9.45 0.92 -4.26
C SER A 289 -10.65 1.20 -3.35
N HIS A 290 -11.82 1.43 -3.92
CA HIS A 290 -13.06 1.60 -3.18
C HIS A 290 -14.26 1.03 -3.94
N MET A 291 -15.30 0.69 -3.20
CA MET A 291 -16.54 0.16 -3.76
C MET A 291 -17.75 0.69 -2.99
N SER A 292 -18.86 0.95 -3.69
CA SER A 292 -20.12 1.26 -3.01
C SER A 292 -20.69 0.01 -2.34
N GLY A 293 -21.45 0.22 -1.24
CA GLY A 293 -22.12 -0.88 -0.55
C GLY A 293 -23.07 -1.66 -1.47
N GLU A 294 -23.77 -1.00 -2.39
CA GLU A 294 -24.68 -1.66 -3.35
C GLU A 294 -23.92 -2.61 -4.26
N ARG A 295 -22.79 -2.15 -4.82
CA ARG A 295 -21.98 -2.98 -5.72
C ARG A 295 -21.38 -4.17 -4.98
N ALA A 296 -20.93 -3.97 -3.74
CA ALA A 296 -20.38 -5.05 -2.92
C ALA A 296 -21.47 -6.09 -2.57
N VAL A 297 -22.71 -5.67 -2.31
CA VAL A 297 -23.86 -6.58 -2.14
C VAL A 297 -24.13 -7.38 -3.41
N GLU A 298 -24.13 -6.75 -4.59
CA GLU A 298 -24.32 -7.46 -5.86
C GLU A 298 -23.27 -8.56 -6.07
N ILE A 299 -22.00 -8.23 -5.84
CA ILE A 299 -20.89 -9.20 -5.96
C ILE A 299 -21.03 -10.31 -4.91
N GLY A 300 -21.38 -9.95 -3.68
CA GLY A 300 -21.62 -10.91 -2.61
C GLY A 300 -22.75 -11.88 -2.95
N MET A 301 -23.86 -11.39 -3.53
CA MET A 301 -24.96 -12.25 -3.98
C MET A 301 -24.54 -13.18 -5.12
N SER A 302 -23.80 -12.68 -6.12
CA SER A 302 -23.27 -13.53 -7.20
C SER A 302 -22.36 -14.63 -6.65
N LEU A 303 -21.46 -14.31 -5.72
CA LEU A 303 -20.58 -15.31 -5.10
C LEU A 303 -21.36 -16.40 -4.36
N ILE A 304 -22.45 -16.03 -3.66
CA ILE A 304 -23.31 -17.00 -2.98
C ILE A 304 -23.93 -17.97 -3.96
N ASP A 305 -24.39 -17.48 -5.12
CA ASP A 305 -24.96 -18.33 -6.16
C ASP A 305 -23.88 -19.18 -6.85
N ASP A 306 -22.70 -18.63 -7.11
CA ASP A 306 -21.54 -19.36 -7.66
C ASP A 306 -21.04 -20.46 -6.70
N CYS A 307 -21.26 -20.29 -5.40
CA CYS A 307 -20.99 -21.29 -4.37
C CYS A 307 -22.18 -22.23 -4.10
N ASN A 308 -23.27 -22.13 -4.87
CA ASN A 308 -24.50 -22.94 -4.73
C ASN A 308 -25.24 -22.79 -3.40
N CYS A 309 -25.20 -21.60 -2.77
CA CYS A 309 -25.85 -21.32 -1.49
C CYS A 309 -27.17 -20.53 -1.59
N ASN A 310 -27.65 -20.23 -2.80
CA ASN A 310 -28.93 -19.59 -3.13
C ASN A 310 -29.13 -18.22 -2.46
N SER A 311 -28.65 -17.18 -3.13
CA SER A 311 -28.72 -15.77 -2.69
C SER A 311 -30.16 -15.27 -2.51
N SER A 312 -31.13 -15.85 -3.22
CA SER A 312 -32.55 -15.45 -3.13
C SER A 312 -33.14 -15.64 -1.73
N MET A 313 -32.58 -16.57 -0.93
CA MET A 313 -33.03 -16.84 0.44
C MET A 313 -32.42 -15.91 1.49
N LEU A 314 -31.50 -14.99 1.13
CA LEU A 314 -30.81 -14.12 2.09
C LEU A 314 -31.77 -13.30 2.96
N ARG A 315 -32.86 -12.79 2.38
CA ARG A 315 -33.84 -11.98 3.13
C ARG A 315 -34.75 -12.80 4.03
N GLU A 316 -35.12 -14.00 3.59
CA GLU A 316 -36.12 -14.84 4.27
C GLU A 316 -35.48 -15.76 5.32
N SER A 317 -34.26 -16.24 5.06
CA SER A 317 -33.56 -17.23 5.90
C SER A 317 -32.04 -17.02 5.83
N PRO A 318 -31.52 -15.86 6.27
CA PRO A 318 -30.11 -15.52 6.19
C PRO A 318 -29.19 -16.55 6.87
N GLY A 319 -29.62 -17.10 8.00
CA GLY A 319 -28.86 -18.11 8.72
C GLY A 319 -28.59 -19.39 7.91
N VAL A 320 -29.50 -19.79 7.02
CA VAL A 320 -29.32 -20.97 6.15
C VAL A 320 -28.28 -20.69 5.08
N VAL A 321 -28.37 -19.52 4.44
CA VAL A 321 -27.43 -19.11 3.38
C VAL A 321 -26.02 -18.94 3.95
N LEU A 322 -25.89 -18.27 5.10
CA LEU A 322 -24.60 -18.06 5.75
C LEU A 322 -24.01 -19.37 6.30
N ALA A 323 -24.83 -20.26 6.84
CA ALA A 323 -24.37 -21.60 7.23
C ALA A 323 -23.86 -22.39 6.02
N CYS A 324 -24.55 -22.30 4.87
CA CYS A 324 -24.07 -22.88 3.62
C CYS A 324 -22.71 -22.29 3.22
N MET A 325 -22.58 -20.95 3.14
CA MET A 325 -21.33 -20.28 2.76
C MET A 325 -20.15 -20.61 3.69
N ARG A 326 -20.41 -20.82 4.98
CA ARG A 326 -19.40 -21.26 5.96
C ARG A 326 -19.00 -22.73 5.80
N SER A 327 -19.87 -23.56 5.22
CA SER A 327 -19.58 -24.97 4.92
C SER A 327 -18.87 -25.18 3.58
N VAL A 328 -18.89 -24.19 2.69
CA VAL A 328 -18.17 -24.23 1.40
C VAL A 328 -16.66 -24.30 1.67
N ASP A 329 -15.95 -25.12 0.92
CA ASP A 329 -14.50 -25.19 1.02
C ASP A 329 -13.85 -23.85 0.64
N ALA A 330 -12.80 -23.46 1.36
CA ALA A 330 -12.15 -22.18 1.14
C ALA A 330 -11.56 -22.07 -0.28
N LYS A 331 -11.08 -23.18 -0.89
CA LYS A 331 -10.61 -23.18 -2.27
C LYS A 331 -11.73 -22.85 -3.25
N THR A 332 -12.94 -23.35 -3.02
CA THR A 332 -14.09 -23.04 -3.88
C THR A 332 -14.40 -21.55 -3.86
N ILE A 333 -14.50 -20.93 -2.68
CA ILE A 333 -14.71 -19.47 -2.58
C ILE A 333 -13.56 -18.71 -3.25
N SER A 334 -12.33 -19.14 -3.00
CA SER A 334 -11.10 -18.52 -3.53
C SER A 334 -11.09 -18.45 -5.06
N VAL A 335 -11.61 -19.48 -5.73
CA VAL A 335 -11.76 -19.53 -7.19
C VAL A 335 -12.99 -18.75 -7.65
N GLN A 336 -14.18 -19.04 -7.09
CA GLN A 336 -15.44 -18.51 -7.60
C GLN A 336 -15.57 -16.99 -7.49
N GLN A 337 -14.92 -16.36 -6.50
CA GLN A 337 -14.92 -14.89 -6.38
C GLN A 337 -14.43 -14.18 -7.64
N TRP A 338 -13.54 -14.79 -8.42
CA TRP A 338 -12.98 -14.20 -9.64
C TRP A 338 -13.99 -14.12 -10.78
N ASN A 339 -15.13 -14.82 -10.74
CA ASN A 339 -16.19 -14.70 -11.74
C ASN A 339 -16.78 -13.28 -11.80
N SER A 340 -16.67 -12.52 -10.71
CA SER A 340 -17.13 -11.12 -10.63
C SER A 340 -16.05 -10.09 -10.99
N TYR A 341 -14.85 -10.54 -11.41
CA TYR A 341 -13.82 -9.66 -11.95
C TYR A 341 -14.30 -9.04 -13.28
N SER A 342 -14.39 -7.71 -13.34
CA SER A 342 -15.20 -7.02 -14.36
C SER A 342 -14.42 -6.21 -15.39
N GLY A 343 -13.15 -6.58 -15.61
CA GLY A 343 -12.18 -5.90 -16.48
C GLY A 343 -10.91 -5.53 -15.73
N ILE A 344 -9.91 -4.99 -16.44
CA ILE A 344 -8.61 -4.59 -15.86
C ILE A 344 -8.79 -3.77 -14.58
N LEU A 345 -8.13 -4.22 -13.50
CA LEU A 345 -8.20 -3.61 -12.17
C LEU A 345 -9.63 -3.53 -11.58
N GLY A 346 -10.56 -4.32 -12.11
CA GLY A 346 -11.95 -4.40 -11.67
C GLY A 346 -12.19 -5.51 -10.65
N PHE A 347 -11.40 -5.52 -9.57
CA PHE A 347 -11.41 -6.56 -8.54
C PHE A 347 -12.78 -6.69 -7.83
N PRO A 348 -13.18 -7.91 -7.45
CA PRO A 348 -14.45 -8.15 -6.77
C PRO A 348 -14.43 -7.79 -5.28
N SER A 349 -13.25 -7.50 -4.70
CA SER A 349 -13.08 -7.06 -3.33
C SER A 349 -12.29 -5.76 -3.27
N ALA A 350 -12.78 -4.81 -2.49
CA ALA A 350 -12.13 -3.53 -2.19
C ALA A 350 -12.75 -2.96 -0.90
N PRO A 351 -12.09 -1.99 -0.24
CA PRO A 351 -12.70 -1.16 0.79
C PRO A 351 -14.11 -0.69 0.37
N THR A 352 -15.11 -1.11 1.13
CA THR A 352 -16.52 -0.90 0.81
C THR A 352 -17.08 0.21 1.68
N VAL A 353 -17.86 1.13 1.12
CA VAL A 353 -18.61 2.12 1.90
C VAL A 353 -19.68 1.39 2.74
N ASP A 354 -19.34 1.14 4.01
CA ASP A 354 -20.11 0.31 4.95
C ASP A 354 -20.85 1.14 6.02
N GLY A 355 -20.57 2.43 6.12
CA GLY A 355 -21.14 3.30 7.15
C GLY A 355 -20.46 3.17 8.53
N ASP A 356 -19.41 2.35 8.64
CA ASP A 356 -18.71 2.04 9.90
C ASP A 356 -17.19 2.26 9.77
N PHE A 357 -16.47 1.34 9.12
CA PHE A 357 -15.03 1.51 8.90
C PHE A 357 -14.75 2.57 7.83
N MET A 358 -15.55 2.55 6.77
CA MET A 358 -15.52 3.51 5.67
C MET A 358 -16.91 4.16 5.58
N PRO A 359 -17.15 5.25 6.33
CA PRO A 359 -18.48 5.81 6.49
C PRO A 359 -19.06 6.46 5.21
N ALA A 360 -18.20 6.87 4.28
CA ALA A 360 -18.60 7.55 3.05
C ALA A 360 -17.58 7.29 1.93
N ASP A 361 -17.89 7.81 0.74
CA ASP A 361 -16.98 7.86 -0.40
C ASP A 361 -15.62 8.53 -0.03
N PRO A 362 -14.48 8.07 -0.58
CA PRO A 362 -13.14 8.56 -0.22
C PRO A 362 -12.96 10.07 -0.34
N MET A 363 -13.54 10.68 -1.38
CA MET A 363 -13.40 12.13 -1.61
C MET A 363 -14.31 12.92 -0.69
N THR A 364 -15.45 12.34 -0.27
CA THR A 364 -16.29 12.91 0.79
C THR A 364 -15.58 12.87 2.13
N MET A 365 -15.00 11.72 2.48
CA MET A 365 -14.19 11.57 3.71
C MET A 365 -13.02 12.54 3.74
N LEU A 366 -12.31 12.72 2.61
CA LEU A 366 -11.20 13.66 2.51
C LEU A 366 -11.67 15.11 2.67
N ALA A 367 -12.77 15.50 2.04
CA ALA A 367 -13.29 16.87 2.13
C ALA A 367 -13.61 17.32 3.56
N GLU A 368 -14.00 16.38 4.43
CA GLU A 368 -14.35 16.60 5.83
C GLU A 368 -13.19 16.36 6.81
N ALA A 369 -12.05 15.86 6.33
CA ALA A 369 -10.92 15.53 7.17
C ALA A 369 -10.16 16.78 7.66
N ASP A 370 -9.66 16.71 8.89
CA ASP A 370 -8.59 17.57 9.41
C ASP A 370 -7.34 16.72 9.54
N LEU A 371 -6.31 17.07 8.78
CA LEU A 371 -5.06 16.32 8.67
C LEU A 371 -3.86 17.13 9.18
N SER A 372 -4.09 18.18 9.97
CA SER A 372 -3.04 19.10 10.46
C SER A 372 -1.92 18.44 11.28
N GLU A 373 -2.14 17.26 11.85
CA GLU A 373 -1.13 16.47 12.58
C GLU A 373 -0.68 15.19 11.83
N ILE A 374 -0.96 15.09 10.53
CA ILE A 374 -0.63 13.92 9.71
C ILE A 374 0.50 14.23 8.74
N ASP A 375 1.56 13.43 8.80
CA ASP A 375 2.63 13.44 7.81
C ASP A 375 2.40 12.33 6.77
N ILE A 376 2.59 12.66 5.50
CA ILE A 376 2.42 11.74 4.36
C ILE A 376 3.67 11.77 3.48
N LEU A 377 4.21 10.58 3.22
CA LEU A 377 5.10 10.34 2.08
C LEU A 377 4.32 9.53 1.04
N VAL A 378 4.21 10.02 -0.17
CA VAL A 378 3.39 9.39 -1.22
C VAL A 378 4.14 9.37 -2.53
N GLY A 379 3.89 8.41 -3.40
CA GLY A 379 4.56 8.38 -4.70
C GLY A 379 4.00 7.36 -5.66
N SER A 380 4.62 7.30 -6.83
CA SER A 380 4.25 6.41 -7.92
C SER A 380 5.50 5.99 -8.70
N ASN A 381 5.39 4.89 -9.41
CA ASN A 381 6.40 4.40 -10.35
C ASN A 381 6.14 4.96 -11.76
N LYS A 382 7.15 4.86 -12.61
CA LYS A 382 7.08 5.43 -13.96
C LYS A 382 6.07 4.73 -14.87
N ASP A 383 5.99 3.41 -14.81
CA ASP A 383 5.27 2.58 -15.78
C ASP A 383 4.24 1.68 -15.08
N GLU A 384 3.48 2.23 -14.13
CA GLU A 384 2.50 1.54 -13.26
C GLU A 384 1.56 0.58 -14.00
N GLY A 385 1.11 0.97 -15.20
CA GLY A 385 0.09 0.23 -15.93
C GLY A 385 0.59 -1.00 -16.69
N THR A 386 1.90 -1.17 -16.88
CA THR A 386 2.43 -2.17 -17.83
C THR A 386 2.24 -3.61 -17.35
N TYR A 387 2.37 -3.86 -16.04
CA TYR A 387 2.09 -5.16 -15.43
C TYR A 387 0.64 -5.59 -15.68
N PHE A 388 -0.32 -4.74 -15.31
CA PHE A 388 -1.75 -5.04 -15.47
C PHE A 388 -2.15 -5.16 -16.94
N LEU A 389 -1.60 -4.31 -17.81
CA LEU A 389 -1.82 -4.38 -19.25
C LEU A 389 -1.40 -5.73 -19.82
N LEU A 390 -0.24 -6.26 -19.42
CA LEU A 390 0.22 -7.57 -19.88
C LEU A 390 -0.73 -8.69 -19.43
N TYR A 391 -1.19 -8.69 -18.18
CA TYR A 391 -2.03 -9.76 -17.64
C TYR A 391 -3.44 -9.78 -18.23
N ASP A 392 -4.12 -8.63 -18.26
CA ASP A 392 -5.50 -8.54 -18.74
C ASP A 392 -5.62 -8.63 -20.27
N PHE A 393 -4.53 -8.37 -21.00
CA PHE A 393 -4.48 -8.40 -22.47
C PHE A 393 -3.34 -9.30 -22.98
N ILE A 394 -3.10 -10.43 -22.31
CA ILE A 394 -2.00 -11.36 -22.62
C ILE A 394 -2.04 -11.91 -24.05
N ASP A 395 -3.22 -11.98 -24.68
CA ASP A 395 -3.37 -12.37 -26.09
C ASP A 395 -2.74 -11.36 -27.08
N TYR A 396 -2.51 -10.12 -26.64
CA TYR A 396 -1.98 -9.03 -27.46
C TYR A 396 -0.52 -8.71 -27.15
N PHE A 397 -0.01 -9.07 -25.97
CA PHE A 397 1.31 -8.62 -25.49
C PHE A 397 2.19 -9.77 -25.08
N GLU A 398 3.49 -9.64 -25.35
CA GLU A 398 4.49 -10.60 -24.91
C GLU A 398 5.19 -10.13 -23.64
N LYS A 399 5.52 -11.09 -22.75
CA LYS A 399 6.24 -10.82 -21.51
C LYS A 399 7.62 -10.19 -21.75
N ASP A 400 8.36 -10.71 -22.74
CA ASP A 400 9.78 -10.39 -22.92
C ASP A 400 10.04 -9.29 -23.96
N SER A 401 9.29 -9.29 -25.06
CA SER A 401 9.52 -8.39 -26.20
C SER A 401 8.40 -7.36 -26.34
N PRO A 402 8.70 -6.14 -26.82
CA PRO A 402 7.66 -5.18 -27.17
C PRO A 402 6.80 -5.71 -28.32
N THR A 403 5.53 -5.33 -28.34
CA THR A 403 4.60 -5.65 -29.41
C THR A 403 4.35 -4.42 -30.27
N ALA A 404 4.55 -4.55 -31.58
CA ALA A 404 4.17 -3.51 -32.53
C ALA A 404 2.62 -3.47 -32.69
N LEU A 405 1.93 -2.83 -31.74
CA LEU A 405 0.47 -2.80 -31.65
C LEU A 405 -0.18 -1.97 -32.78
N PRO A 406 -0.90 -2.60 -33.73
CA PRO A 406 -1.55 -1.87 -34.81
C PRO A 406 -2.61 -0.90 -34.28
N ARG A 407 -2.87 0.19 -35.01
CA ARG A 407 -3.84 1.22 -34.58
C ARG A 407 -5.24 0.66 -34.30
N GLU A 408 -5.69 -0.30 -35.08
CA GLU A 408 -6.98 -0.98 -34.85
C GLU A 408 -7.03 -1.65 -33.47
N LYS A 409 -5.97 -2.38 -33.11
CA LYS A 409 -5.85 -3.07 -31.82
C LYS A 409 -5.65 -2.10 -30.66
N PHE A 410 -4.94 -1.00 -30.86
CA PHE A 410 -4.91 0.11 -29.90
C PHE A 410 -6.33 0.61 -29.58
N LEU A 411 -7.16 0.87 -30.59
CA LEU A 411 -8.53 1.34 -30.39
C LEU A 411 -9.40 0.27 -29.70
N GLU A 412 -9.26 -1.00 -30.07
CA GLU A 412 -9.97 -2.13 -29.46
C GLU A 412 -9.67 -2.23 -27.95
N ILE A 413 -8.38 -2.19 -27.59
CA ILE A 413 -7.93 -2.28 -26.19
C ILE A 413 -8.39 -1.06 -25.40
N MET A 414 -8.17 0.17 -25.90
CA MET A 414 -8.60 1.40 -25.23
C MET A 414 -10.12 1.44 -25.01
N ASN A 415 -10.91 1.01 -26.00
CA ASN A 415 -12.38 0.95 -25.84
C ASN A 415 -12.82 -0.12 -24.84
N THR A 416 -12.05 -1.20 -24.69
CA THR A 416 -12.32 -2.29 -23.73
C THR A 416 -12.00 -1.83 -22.30
N ILE A 417 -10.80 -1.25 -22.09
CA ILE A 417 -10.35 -0.72 -20.79
C ILE A 417 -11.36 0.32 -20.27
N PHE A 418 -11.71 1.29 -21.11
CA PHE A 418 -12.59 2.39 -20.74
C PHE A 418 -14.06 2.15 -21.09
N SER A 419 -14.48 0.89 -21.20
CA SER A 419 -15.85 0.50 -21.63
C SER A 419 -16.97 1.06 -20.74
N LYS A 420 -16.68 1.33 -19.46
CA LYS A 420 -17.61 1.95 -18.50
C LYS A 420 -17.71 3.47 -18.65
N ALA A 421 -16.78 4.12 -19.36
CA ALA A 421 -16.82 5.55 -19.64
C ALA A 421 -17.79 5.86 -20.79
N SER A 422 -18.29 7.10 -20.85
CA SER A 422 -19.12 7.52 -21.99
C SER A 422 -18.29 7.56 -23.29
N GLU A 423 -18.98 7.51 -24.44
CA GLU A 423 -18.33 7.60 -25.75
C GLU A 423 -17.46 8.85 -25.89
N ALA A 424 -17.96 10.01 -25.48
CA ALA A 424 -17.19 11.26 -25.51
C ALA A 424 -15.91 11.20 -24.66
N GLU A 425 -15.97 10.56 -23.49
CA GLU A 425 -14.77 10.34 -22.67
C GLU A 425 -13.79 9.41 -23.37
N ARG A 426 -14.27 8.27 -23.89
CA ARG A 426 -13.41 7.30 -24.60
C ARG A 426 -12.70 7.93 -25.79
N GLU A 427 -13.43 8.67 -26.62
CA GLU A 427 -12.84 9.38 -27.77
C GLU A 427 -11.75 10.37 -27.34
N THR A 428 -11.99 11.08 -26.23
CA THR A 428 -11.03 12.05 -25.69
C THR A 428 -9.81 11.36 -25.09
N ILE A 429 -9.99 10.25 -24.37
CA ILE A 429 -8.88 9.44 -23.84
C ILE A 429 -8.05 8.88 -24.98
N ILE A 430 -8.69 8.30 -26.00
CA ILE A 430 -8.00 7.81 -27.21
C ILE A 430 -7.21 8.95 -27.87
N PHE A 431 -7.79 10.14 -27.98
CA PHE A 431 -7.10 11.30 -28.55
C PHE A 431 -5.87 11.71 -27.73
N GLN A 432 -6.01 11.77 -26.40
CA GLN A 432 -4.94 12.15 -25.48
C GLN A 432 -3.75 11.20 -25.53
N TYR A 433 -3.99 9.90 -25.61
CA TYR A 433 -2.97 8.85 -25.65
C TYR A 433 -2.62 8.39 -27.08
N THR A 434 -2.97 9.18 -28.09
CA THR A 434 -2.45 8.95 -29.44
C THR A 434 -1.13 9.69 -29.60
N ASN A 435 -0.06 8.98 -29.90
CA ASN A 435 1.18 9.62 -30.33
C ASN A 435 1.01 10.19 -31.76
N TRP A 436 0.66 11.47 -31.87
CA TRP A 436 0.38 12.14 -33.14
C TRP A 436 1.60 12.32 -34.04
N GLU A 437 2.82 12.26 -33.48
CA GLU A 437 4.05 12.30 -34.28
C GLU A 437 4.26 11.00 -35.06
N SER A 438 3.75 9.88 -34.54
CA SER A 438 3.93 8.55 -35.13
C SER A 438 2.74 7.62 -34.86
N VAL A 439 1.56 7.96 -35.40
CA VAL A 439 0.31 7.23 -35.15
C VAL A 439 0.36 5.75 -35.57
N ALA A 440 1.18 5.43 -36.57
CA ALA A 440 1.36 4.08 -37.10
C ALA A 440 2.46 3.27 -36.39
N ASP A 441 3.23 3.88 -35.48
CA ASP A 441 4.24 3.16 -34.71
C ASP A 441 3.58 2.33 -33.61
N GLY A 442 3.60 1.02 -33.83
CA GLY A 442 2.94 0.08 -32.93
C GLY A 442 3.57 -0.01 -31.54
N TYR A 443 4.88 0.24 -31.42
CA TYR A 443 5.55 0.23 -30.11
C TYR A 443 5.13 1.46 -29.29
N GLN A 444 4.97 2.60 -29.95
CA GLN A 444 4.41 3.80 -29.31
C GLN A 444 2.95 3.59 -28.91
N ASN A 445 2.14 2.91 -29.74
CA ASN A 445 0.78 2.56 -29.36
C ASN A 445 0.75 1.66 -28.10
N GLN A 446 1.57 0.61 -28.03
CA GLN A 446 1.70 -0.22 -26.82
C GLN A 446 2.07 0.62 -25.59
N TYR A 447 3.12 1.42 -25.71
CA TYR A 447 3.58 2.30 -24.64
C TYR A 447 2.47 3.22 -24.13
N GLN A 448 1.74 3.87 -25.04
CA GLN A 448 0.67 4.80 -24.70
C GLN A 448 -0.54 4.13 -24.00
N VAL A 449 -0.85 2.87 -24.32
CA VAL A 449 -1.87 2.13 -23.56
C VAL A 449 -1.39 1.91 -22.11
N GLY A 450 -0.12 1.53 -21.93
CA GLY A 450 0.48 1.36 -20.61
C GLY A 450 0.44 2.65 -19.79
N GLN A 451 0.74 3.80 -20.42
CA GLN A 451 0.64 5.11 -19.77
C GLN A 451 -0.82 5.46 -19.42
N ALA A 452 -1.78 5.19 -20.31
CA ALA A 452 -3.20 5.44 -20.03
C ALA A 452 -3.72 4.65 -18.82
N VAL A 453 -3.30 3.39 -18.69
CA VAL A 453 -3.63 2.54 -17.53
C VAL A 453 -2.94 3.08 -16.28
N GLY A 454 -1.62 3.33 -16.33
CA GLY A 454 -0.86 3.80 -15.17
C GLY A 454 -1.35 5.15 -14.65
N ASP A 455 -1.60 6.09 -15.56
CA ASP A 455 -2.12 7.41 -15.23
C ASP A 455 -3.52 7.33 -14.60
N HIS A 456 -4.44 6.61 -15.23
CA HIS A 456 -5.83 6.55 -14.78
C HIS A 456 -5.99 5.84 -13.42
N PHE A 457 -5.28 4.73 -13.23
CA PHE A 457 -5.51 3.87 -12.08
C PHE A 457 -4.58 4.13 -10.89
N PHE A 458 -3.42 4.76 -11.09
CA PHE A 458 -2.43 4.94 -10.02
C PHE A 458 -1.93 6.36 -9.90
N ILE A 459 -1.23 6.87 -10.92
CA ILE A 459 -0.48 8.13 -10.81
C ILE A 459 -1.43 9.31 -10.55
N CYS A 460 -2.50 9.44 -11.33
CA CYS A 460 -3.38 10.60 -11.23
C CYS A 460 -4.36 10.57 -10.06
N PRO A 461 -4.92 9.41 -9.65
CA PRO A 461 -5.58 9.30 -8.36
C PRO A 461 -4.66 9.68 -7.20
N THR A 462 -3.42 9.18 -7.20
CA THR A 462 -2.43 9.49 -6.16
C THR A 462 -2.12 10.98 -6.12
N ASN A 463 -1.96 11.61 -7.28
CA ASN A 463 -1.73 13.05 -7.41
C ASN A 463 -2.91 13.88 -6.89
N GLU A 464 -4.13 13.53 -7.26
CA GLU A 464 -5.36 14.19 -6.79
C GLU A 464 -5.47 14.11 -5.26
N TYR A 465 -5.25 12.91 -4.72
CA TYR A 465 -5.39 12.68 -3.28
C TYR A 465 -4.29 13.39 -2.50
N ALA A 466 -3.05 13.41 -3.00
CA ALA A 466 -1.95 14.14 -2.39
C ALA A 466 -2.27 15.65 -2.29
N GLN A 467 -2.81 16.25 -3.36
CA GLN A 467 -3.25 17.65 -3.34
C GLN A 467 -4.35 17.86 -2.30
N GLY A 468 -5.37 17.00 -2.31
CA GLY A 468 -6.47 17.08 -1.35
C GLY A 468 -6.01 16.92 0.10
N MET A 469 -5.05 16.04 0.39
CA MET A 469 -4.48 15.89 1.73
C MET A 469 -3.75 17.16 2.20
N THR A 470 -2.94 17.78 1.33
CA THR A 470 -2.29 19.06 1.63
C THR A 470 -3.32 20.16 1.90
N GLU A 471 -4.39 20.23 1.10
CA GLU A 471 -5.48 21.21 1.30
C GLU A 471 -6.22 21.03 2.65
N ARG A 472 -6.15 19.83 3.25
CA ARG A 472 -6.71 19.51 4.58
C ARG A 472 -5.69 19.62 5.72
N GLY A 473 -4.49 20.13 5.44
CA GLY A 473 -3.46 20.44 6.43
C GLY A 473 -2.38 19.38 6.62
N ALA A 474 -2.42 18.26 5.88
CA ALA A 474 -1.35 17.27 5.96
C ALA A 474 0.00 17.84 5.47
N SER A 475 1.10 17.40 6.07
CA SER A 475 2.44 17.60 5.55
C SER A 475 2.72 16.52 4.51
N VAL A 476 2.82 16.87 3.23
CA VAL A 476 2.86 15.89 2.12
C VAL A 476 4.17 16.01 1.34
N LYS A 477 4.89 14.89 1.25
CA LYS A 477 6.07 14.73 0.42
C LYS A 477 5.78 13.74 -0.70
N TYR A 478 6.10 14.13 -1.93
CA TYR A 478 5.86 13.28 -3.10
C TYR A 478 7.18 12.75 -3.66
N TYR A 479 7.24 11.45 -3.99
CA TYR A 479 8.34 10.85 -4.76
C TYR A 479 7.86 10.28 -6.11
N TYR A 480 8.78 10.14 -7.05
CA TYR A 480 8.56 9.43 -8.31
C TYR A 480 9.72 8.49 -8.56
N PHE A 481 9.43 7.19 -8.63
CA PHE A 481 10.45 6.16 -8.82
C PHE A 481 10.59 5.82 -10.31
N THR A 482 11.79 6.03 -10.85
CA THR A 482 12.06 5.92 -12.29
C THR A 482 13.21 4.98 -12.61
N HIS A 483 13.74 4.29 -11.59
CA HIS A 483 14.83 3.33 -11.77
C HIS A 483 14.30 1.97 -12.20
N ARG A 484 14.74 1.48 -13.35
CA ARG A 484 14.51 0.07 -13.72
C ARG A 484 15.63 -0.79 -13.17
N THR A 485 15.31 -1.71 -12.27
CA THR A 485 16.29 -2.64 -11.68
C THR A 485 17.04 -3.40 -12.78
N SER A 486 18.36 -3.44 -12.67
CA SER A 486 19.25 -4.02 -13.67
C SER A 486 19.09 -5.53 -13.85
N THR A 487 18.47 -6.20 -12.89
CA THR A 487 18.12 -7.63 -12.90
C THR A 487 16.63 -7.89 -13.09
N SER A 488 15.83 -6.87 -13.44
CA SER A 488 14.41 -7.07 -13.77
C SER A 488 14.27 -8.13 -14.85
N LEU A 489 13.45 -9.15 -14.57
CA LEU A 489 13.24 -10.30 -15.45
C LEU A 489 12.10 -10.08 -16.47
N TRP A 490 11.39 -8.96 -16.34
CA TRP A 490 10.31 -8.56 -17.24
C TRP A 490 10.87 -7.91 -18.50
N GLY A 491 10.09 -7.86 -19.59
CA GLY A 491 10.52 -7.23 -20.84
C GLY A 491 10.89 -5.76 -20.66
N GLU A 492 11.87 -5.27 -21.42
CA GLU A 492 12.33 -3.87 -21.34
C GLU A 492 11.21 -2.86 -21.61
N TRP A 493 10.25 -3.24 -22.45
CA TRP A 493 9.09 -2.43 -22.81
C TRP A 493 8.18 -2.10 -21.62
N MET A 494 8.20 -2.93 -20.57
CA MET A 494 7.40 -2.75 -19.36
C MET A 494 7.98 -1.66 -18.44
N GLY A 495 9.22 -1.23 -18.68
CA GLY A 495 9.81 -0.09 -17.98
C GLY A 495 10.04 -0.34 -16.50
N VAL A 496 9.56 0.58 -15.66
CA VAL A 496 9.60 0.53 -14.18
C VAL A 496 8.23 0.13 -13.68
N LEU A 497 8.06 -1.15 -13.36
CA LEU A 497 6.75 -1.74 -13.10
C LEU A 497 6.17 -1.20 -11.80
N HIS A 498 4.85 -1.34 -11.65
CA HIS A 498 4.19 -1.25 -10.35
C HIS A 498 4.92 -2.15 -9.32
N ALA A 499 5.12 -1.65 -8.11
CA ALA A 499 5.81 -2.31 -7.00
C ALA A 499 7.36 -2.50 -7.11
N ASP A 500 8.02 -2.08 -8.20
CA ASP A 500 9.49 -2.20 -8.33
C ASP A 500 10.26 -1.41 -7.25
N GLU A 501 9.65 -0.39 -6.63
CA GLU A 501 10.28 0.43 -5.58
C GLU A 501 10.36 -0.27 -4.22
N ILE A 502 9.54 -1.30 -3.99
CA ILE A 502 9.44 -2.02 -2.72
C ILE A 502 10.81 -2.56 -2.30
N GLU A 503 11.51 -3.24 -3.20
CA GLU A 503 12.79 -3.88 -2.89
C GLU A 503 13.84 -2.86 -2.41
N TYR A 504 13.80 -1.64 -2.96
CA TYR A 504 14.70 -0.56 -2.58
C TYR A 504 14.37 0.00 -1.20
N ILE A 505 13.07 0.15 -0.88
CA ILE A 505 12.60 0.62 0.43
C ILE A 505 12.92 -0.39 1.53
N PHE A 506 12.78 -1.70 1.25
CA PHE A 506 13.13 -2.75 2.20
C PHE A 506 14.63 -2.99 2.35
N GLY A 507 15.44 -2.44 1.44
CA GLY A 507 16.89 -2.55 1.50
C GLY A 507 17.46 -3.77 0.76
N GLN A 508 16.67 -4.48 -0.06
CA GLN A 508 17.13 -5.73 -0.70
C GLN A 508 18.40 -5.53 -1.54
N PRO A 509 18.57 -4.43 -2.30
CA PRO A 509 19.82 -4.16 -3.01
C PRO A 509 21.06 -4.04 -2.09
N ILE A 510 20.91 -3.76 -0.80
CA ILE A 510 22.05 -3.74 0.15
C ILE A 510 22.58 -5.16 0.42
N ASN A 511 21.75 -6.19 0.23
CA ASN A 511 22.15 -7.58 0.39
C ASN A 511 23.22 -7.98 -0.64
N LYS A 512 24.45 -8.21 -0.18
CA LYS A 512 25.58 -8.59 -1.05
C LYS A 512 25.45 -9.99 -1.66
N SER A 513 24.53 -10.82 -1.16
CA SER A 513 24.22 -12.12 -1.77
C SER A 513 23.30 -12.00 -2.99
N LEU A 514 22.63 -10.86 -3.18
CA LEU A 514 21.82 -10.57 -4.36
C LEU A 514 22.61 -9.74 -5.37
N GLN A 515 22.33 -9.94 -6.64
CA GLN A 515 23.00 -9.25 -7.74
C GLN A 515 22.34 -7.90 -8.00
N TYR A 516 23.04 -6.81 -7.64
CA TYR A 516 22.68 -5.44 -7.98
C TYR A 516 23.96 -4.64 -8.29
N ARG A 517 23.84 -3.61 -9.13
CA ARG A 517 24.91 -2.63 -9.40
C ARG A 517 25.14 -1.77 -8.16
N GLU A 518 26.37 -1.27 -7.96
CA GLU A 518 26.69 -0.48 -6.76
C GLU A 518 25.79 0.76 -6.59
N ARG A 519 25.48 1.45 -7.69
CA ARG A 519 24.53 2.58 -7.68
C ARG A 519 23.11 2.21 -7.24
N GLU A 520 22.67 0.98 -7.47
CA GLU A 520 21.36 0.49 -7.02
C GLU A 520 21.39 0.22 -5.51
N ARG A 521 22.52 -0.26 -4.99
CA ARG A 521 22.75 -0.39 -3.55
C ARG A 521 22.72 0.97 -2.87
N GLU A 522 23.34 1.98 -3.49
CA GLU A 522 23.32 3.35 -2.97
C GLU A 522 21.91 3.96 -3.02
N LEU A 523 21.18 3.79 -4.14
CA LEU A 523 19.77 4.20 -4.23
C LEU A 523 18.93 3.57 -3.10
N SER A 524 19.13 2.28 -2.84
CA SER A 524 18.42 1.59 -1.75
C SER A 524 18.81 2.11 -0.37
N ARG A 525 20.10 2.43 -0.11
CA ARG A 525 20.51 3.09 1.14
C ARG A 525 19.80 4.43 1.31
N ARG A 526 19.69 5.23 0.25
CA ARG A 526 18.95 6.51 0.27
C ARG A 526 17.47 6.32 0.56
N MET A 527 16.82 5.33 -0.05
CA MET A 527 15.39 5.05 0.16
C MET A 527 15.11 4.49 1.57
N VAL A 528 15.94 3.58 2.07
CA VAL A 528 15.90 3.11 3.47
C VAL A 528 16.07 4.28 4.44
N HIS A 529 17.02 5.18 4.18
CA HIS A 529 17.23 6.37 4.99
C HIS A 529 16.00 7.28 4.97
N ALA A 530 15.48 7.62 3.79
CA ALA A 530 14.31 8.48 3.62
C ALA A 530 13.08 7.96 4.38
N VAL A 531 12.80 6.65 4.26
CA VAL A 531 11.67 6.00 4.93
C VAL A 531 11.88 5.94 6.45
N SER A 532 13.10 5.65 6.91
CA SER A 532 13.43 5.60 8.34
C SER A 532 13.39 6.99 8.98
N GLU A 533 13.84 8.01 8.25
CA GLU A 533 13.86 9.39 8.74
C GLU A 533 12.46 9.99 8.77
N PHE A 534 11.66 9.75 7.73
CA PHE A 534 10.24 10.08 7.74
C PHE A 534 9.52 9.45 8.94
N ALA A 535 9.83 8.20 9.28
CA ALA A 535 9.25 7.56 10.45
C ALA A 535 9.66 8.19 11.79
N ARG A 536 10.81 8.89 11.86
CA ARG A 536 11.25 9.64 13.05
C ARG A 536 10.66 11.04 13.11
N THR A 537 10.72 11.77 12.00
CA THR A 537 10.56 13.23 11.99
C THR A 537 9.36 13.72 11.19
N GLY A 538 8.75 12.87 10.36
CA GLY A 538 7.75 13.30 9.38
C GLY A 538 8.36 13.88 8.09
N ASN A 539 9.69 13.92 7.96
CA ASN A 539 10.37 14.46 6.80
C ASN A 539 11.38 13.43 6.22
N PRO A 540 11.24 13.03 4.94
CA PRO A 540 12.13 12.06 4.30
C PRO A 540 13.44 12.67 3.77
N ALA A 541 13.61 13.99 3.85
CA ALA A 541 14.77 14.68 3.28
C ALA A 541 16.08 14.21 3.94
N PRO A 542 17.09 13.78 3.16
CA PRO A 542 18.44 13.56 3.68
C PRO A 542 19.06 14.84 4.27
N ASP A 543 20.00 14.68 5.21
CA ASP A 543 20.74 15.80 5.77
C ASP A 543 21.42 16.65 4.68
N GLY A 544 21.12 17.96 4.67
CA GLY A 544 21.66 18.89 3.69
C GLY A 544 21.00 18.85 2.30
N GLU A 545 19.97 18.02 2.09
CA GLU A 545 19.11 18.02 0.90
C GLU A 545 17.76 18.71 1.19
N THR A 546 17.13 19.24 0.14
CA THR A 546 15.80 19.86 0.25
C THR A 546 14.78 19.02 -0.50
N TRP A 547 13.81 18.47 0.23
CA TRP A 547 12.61 17.87 -0.33
C TRP A 547 11.42 18.75 0.06
N PRO A 548 10.93 19.64 -0.82
CA PRO A 548 9.87 20.57 -0.47
C PRO A 548 8.52 19.88 -0.25
N GLU A 549 7.60 20.56 0.43
CA GLU A 549 6.19 20.14 0.50
C GLU A 549 5.56 20.09 -0.90
N TYR A 550 4.78 19.04 -1.13
CA TYR A 550 3.93 18.88 -2.30
C TYR A 550 2.61 19.61 -2.05
N SER A 551 2.20 20.42 -3.01
CA SER A 551 0.93 21.17 -3.01
C SER A 551 0.44 21.36 -4.43
N LYS A 552 -0.82 21.79 -4.58
CA LYS A 552 -1.37 22.14 -5.88
C LYS A 552 -0.62 23.29 -6.55
N GLU A 553 -0.20 24.28 -5.77
CA GLU A 553 0.53 25.46 -6.25
C GLU A 553 1.99 25.14 -6.59
N ASN A 554 2.58 24.15 -5.90
CA ASN A 554 3.94 23.69 -6.13
C ASN A 554 3.99 22.15 -6.10
N PRO A 555 3.55 21.48 -7.18
CA PRO A 555 3.48 20.01 -7.27
C PRO A 555 4.86 19.42 -7.58
N VAL A 556 5.81 19.64 -6.66
CA VAL A 556 7.19 19.17 -6.76
C VAL A 556 7.31 17.78 -6.14
N TYR A 557 8.06 16.90 -6.80
CA TYR A 557 8.33 15.55 -6.32
C TYR A 557 9.82 15.23 -6.40
N TYR A 558 10.28 14.34 -5.55
CA TYR A 558 11.65 13.85 -5.54
C TYR A 558 11.80 12.62 -6.43
N ILE A 559 12.82 12.57 -7.27
CA ILE A 559 13.05 11.48 -8.22
C ILE A 559 14.01 10.46 -7.60
N PHE A 560 13.55 9.21 -7.50
CA PHE A 560 14.40 8.07 -7.16
C PHE A 560 14.86 7.38 -8.43
N ASN A 561 16.13 7.61 -8.77
CA ASN A 561 16.83 7.01 -9.90
C ASN A 561 18.30 6.74 -9.51
N ALA A 562 18.87 5.61 -9.94
CA ALA A 562 20.28 5.28 -9.70
C ALA A 562 21.21 5.82 -10.79
N GLU A 563 20.68 6.20 -11.96
CA GLU A 563 21.47 6.66 -13.11
C GLU A 563 21.92 8.12 -12.98
N ASP A 564 21.15 8.95 -12.28
CA ASP A 564 21.36 10.41 -12.21
C ASP A 564 22.56 10.82 -11.33
N GLU A 565 23.31 9.86 -10.78
CA GLU A 565 24.38 10.09 -9.78
C GLU A 565 25.81 9.84 -10.30
N GLY A 566 25.99 9.59 -11.60
CA GLY A 566 27.28 9.20 -12.20
C GLY A 566 28.26 10.33 -12.55
N SER A 567 27.86 11.60 -12.53
CA SER A 567 28.69 12.73 -13.01
C SER A 567 28.99 13.73 -11.89
N LYS A 568 29.94 13.38 -11.01
CA LYS A 568 30.55 14.29 -10.02
C LYS A 568 31.02 15.58 -10.71
N GLY A 569 30.36 16.74 -10.50
CA GLY A 569 30.89 17.99 -11.04
C GLY A 569 30.16 19.29 -10.73
N ASP A 570 28.84 19.39 -10.93
CA ASP A 570 28.20 20.73 -11.04
C ASP A 570 27.02 20.95 -10.09
N GLU A 571 26.98 22.13 -9.45
CA GLU A 571 25.84 22.64 -8.66
C GLU A 571 24.51 22.66 -9.42
N LYS A 572 24.55 22.57 -10.75
CA LYS A 572 23.38 22.40 -11.62
C LYS A 572 22.59 21.11 -11.35
N GLN A 573 23.20 20.04 -10.85
CA GLN A 573 22.55 18.74 -10.63
C GLN A 573 21.71 18.63 -9.35
N LYS A 574 21.86 19.54 -8.37
CA LYS A 574 20.90 19.61 -7.25
C LYS A 574 19.48 19.93 -7.73
N ALA A 575 19.33 20.50 -8.94
CA ALA A 575 18.05 20.72 -9.59
C ALA A 575 17.48 19.49 -10.32
N ASP A 576 18.29 18.45 -10.59
CA ASP A 576 17.87 17.27 -11.39
C ASP A 576 17.16 16.19 -10.56
N LYS A 577 17.28 16.21 -9.22
CA LYS A 577 16.58 15.28 -8.31
C LYS A 577 15.13 15.67 -8.02
N LEU A 578 14.71 16.88 -8.40
CA LEU A 578 13.35 17.37 -8.18
C LEU A 578 12.65 17.52 -9.53
N GLY A 579 11.56 16.77 -9.71
CA GLY A 579 10.67 16.94 -10.84
C GLY A 579 9.53 17.91 -10.54
N LYS A 580 9.04 18.57 -11.58
CA LYS A 580 7.79 19.35 -11.56
C LYS A 580 7.10 19.19 -12.91
N GLY A 581 5.81 18.88 -12.93
CA GLY A 581 5.01 19.13 -14.12
C GLY A 581 4.69 17.95 -15.06
N PRO A 582 5.54 16.94 -15.34
CA PRO A 582 5.16 15.83 -16.24
C PRO A 582 3.84 15.16 -15.82
N MET A 583 3.69 14.89 -14.53
CA MET A 583 2.45 14.35 -13.97
C MET A 583 1.35 15.41 -13.82
N ALA A 584 1.67 16.71 -13.73
CA ALA A 584 0.64 17.75 -13.64
C ALA A 584 -0.14 17.89 -14.95
N THR A 585 0.54 17.80 -16.11
CA THR A 585 -0.14 17.88 -17.41
C THR A 585 -0.95 16.61 -17.71
N ALA A 586 -0.36 15.43 -17.48
CA ALA A 586 -1.06 14.15 -17.66
C ALA A 586 -2.25 14.04 -16.70
N CYS A 587 -2.10 14.43 -15.44
CA CYS A 587 -3.18 14.34 -14.47
C CYS A 587 -4.18 15.50 -14.55
N ALA A 588 -3.84 16.66 -15.10
CA ALA A 588 -4.84 17.69 -15.41
C ALA A 588 -5.88 17.17 -16.43
N PHE A 589 -5.49 16.28 -17.35
CA PHE A 589 -6.44 15.62 -18.24
C PHE A 589 -7.48 14.79 -17.44
N TRP A 590 -7.01 13.93 -16.55
CA TRP A 590 -7.87 13.03 -15.76
C TRP A 590 -8.66 13.76 -14.66
N ASN A 591 -8.02 14.69 -13.95
CA ASN A 591 -8.53 15.28 -12.71
C ASN A 591 -9.27 16.60 -12.96
N ASP A 592 -8.98 17.33 -14.06
CA ASP A 592 -9.66 18.59 -14.38
C ASP A 592 -10.52 18.52 -15.66
N TYR A 593 -9.97 18.01 -16.77
CA TYR A 593 -10.63 18.06 -18.07
C TYR A 593 -11.79 17.05 -18.18
N LEU A 594 -11.53 15.76 -17.92
CA LEU A 594 -12.54 14.71 -18.05
C LEU A 594 -13.77 14.93 -17.14
N PRO A 595 -13.63 15.34 -15.87
CA PRO A 595 -14.79 15.65 -15.02
C PRO A 595 -15.67 16.76 -15.60
N ARG A 596 -15.07 17.81 -16.19
CA ARG A 596 -15.82 18.88 -16.86
C ARG A 596 -16.55 18.37 -18.10
N LEU A 597 -15.91 17.50 -18.89
CA LEU A 597 -16.55 16.85 -20.04
C LEU A 597 -17.78 16.05 -19.64
N ARG A 598 -17.69 15.25 -18.55
CA ARG A 598 -18.83 14.50 -17.98
C ARG A 598 -20.00 15.41 -17.62
N MET A 599 -19.72 16.52 -16.93
CA MET A 599 -20.76 17.50 -16.55
C MET A 599 -21.46 18.10 -17.77
N TRP A 600 -20.71 18.42 -18.82
CA TRP A 600 -21.25 19.02 -20.04
C TRP A 600 -22.13 18.03 -20.81
N ALA A 601 -21.68 16.78 -20.96
CA ALA A 601 -22.43 15.70 -21.59
C ALA A 601 -23.74 15.38 -20.84
N GLY A 602 -23.69 15.35 -19.50
CA GLY A 602 -24.86 15.16 -18.64
C GLY A 602 -25.91 16.28 -18.77
N ASN A 603 -25.47 17.54 -18.81
CA ASN A 603 -26.35 18.70 -18.99
C ASN A 603 -26.98 18.76 -20.41
N SER A 604 -26.27 18.30 -21.44
CA SER A 604 -26.83 18.19 -22.80
C SER A 604 -27.99 17.20 -22.87
N LYS A 605 -27.91 16.05 -22.18
CA LYS A 605 -29.00 15.06 -22.08
C LYS A 605 -30.22 15.60 -21.31
N ARG A 606 -30.01 16.38 -20.23
CA ARG A 606 -31.10 17.10 -19.53
C ARG A 606 -31.77 18.16 -20.41
N ASN A 607 -31.01 18.89 -21.22
CA ASN A 607 -31.56 19.92 -22.10
C ASN A 607 -32.33 19.37 -23.31
N GLN A 608 -32.02 18.14 -23.76
CA GLN A 608 -32.79 17.46 -24.81
C GLN A 608 -34.15 16.97 -24.32
N THR A 609 -34.27 16.53 -23.06
CA THR A 609 -35.56 16.10 -22.47
C THR A 609 -36.52 17.28 -22.19
N SER A 610 -35.99 18.49 -22.01
CA SER A 610 -36.81 19.72 -21.90
C SER A 610 -37.21 20.37 -23.22
N ARG A 611 -36.77 19.86 -24.39
CA ARG A 611 -37.10 20.44 -25.71
C ARG A 611 -38.29 19.82 -26.44
N CYS A 612 -39.02 18.88 -25.84
CA CYS A 612 -40.23 18.29 -26.41
C CYS A 612 -41.51 18.61 -25.60
N LYS A 613 -41.79 19.89 -25.37
CA LYS A 613 -43.16 20.39 -25.11
C LYS A 613 -43.33 21.78 -25.72
N LEU A 614 -43.41 21.85 -27.05
CA LEU A 614 -43.97 23.02 -27.73
C LEU A 614 -45.32 22.64 -28.32
N ASN A 615 -46.37 23.12 -27.64
CA ASN A 615 -47.76 23.02 -28.02
C ASN A 615 -48.00 23.51 -29.45
N ARG A 616 -48.76 22.72 -30.20
CA ARG A 616 -49.39 23.13 -31.45
C ARG A 616 -50.43 24.21 -31.18
N THR A 617 -50.16 25.46 -31.57
CA THR A 617 -51.22 26.44 -31.87
C THR A 617 -50.76 27.47 -32.93
N LYS A 618 -51.40 27.35 -34.11
CA LYS A 618 -51.71 28.26 -35.25
C LYS A 618 -50.78 29.44 -35.65
N PRO A 619 -50.70 29.74 -36.97
CA PRO A 619 -49.78 30.75 -37.51
C PRO A 619 -50.37 32.17 -37.45
N VAL A 620 -49.54 33.14 -37.08
CA VAL A 620 -49.82 34.57 -37.30
C VAL A 620 -48.79 35.10 -38.29
N ILE A 621 -49.28 35.56 -39.43
CA ILE A 621 -48.52 36.27 -40.47
C ILE A 621 -48.36 37.72 -40.01
N GLN A 622 -47.14 38.26 -39.98
CA GLN A 622 -46.93 39.69 -40.16
C GLN A 622 -45.63 39.99 -40.90
N LYS A 623 -45.81 40.80 -41.95
CA LYS A 623 -44.84 41.29 -42.93
C LYS A 623 -43.74 42.13 -42.29
N ILE A 624 -42.50 42.00 -42.76
CA ILE A 624 -41.49 43.06 -42.68
C ILE A 624 -40.85 43.27 -44.06
N ASN A 625 -40.79 44.54 -44.46
CA ASN A 625 -40.42 45.08 -45.76
C ASN A 625 -38.94 44.89 -46.14
N LYS A 626 -38.70 44.68 -47.44
CA LYS A 626 -37.42 44.87 -48.14
C LYS A 626 -37.27 46.34 -48.57
N THR A 627 -36.11 46.98 -48.31
CA THR A 627 -35.32 47.81 -49.28
C THR A 627 -34.01 48.26 -48.62
N VAL A 628 -32.81 47.79 -49.03
CA VAL A 628 -31.90 48.14 -50.16
C VAL A 628 -30.78 49.13 -49.79
N TYR A 629 -29.55 48.70 -50.12
CA TYR A 629 -28.27 49.38 -50.49
C TYR A 629 -27.12 48.76 -49.65
N GLY A 630 -26.09 48.09 -50.17
CA GLY A 630 -25.57 47.94 -51.53
C GLY A 630 -24.08 48.30 -51.53
N LYS A 631 -23.18 47.32 -51.52
CA LYS A 631 -21.88 47.32 -52.24
C LYS A 631 -21.13 45.98 -52.07
N LYS A 632 -20.98 45.28 -53.20
CA LYS A 632 -20.01 44.21 -53.49
C LYS A 632 -18.66 44.84 -53.86
N ILE A 633 -17.58 44.05 -53.77
CA ILE A 633 -16.46 43.83 -54.75
C ILE A 633 -15.48 42.87 -54.02
N LEU A 634 -15.50 41.55 -54.29
CA LEU A 634 -14.77 40.74 -55.31
C LEU A 634 -13.36 40.27 -54.85
N PHE A 635 -13.26 38.95 -54.54
CA PHE A 635 -12.29 37.86 -54.92
C PHE A 635 -10.83 38.21 -55.37
N PRO A 636 -9.84 37.27 -55.37
CA PRO A 636 -9.96 35.80 -55.47
C PRO A 636 -8.94 34.92 -54.67
N GLN A 637 -9.24 33.62 -54.63
CA GLN A 637 -8.29 32.52 -54.50
C GLN A 637 -7.56 32.26 -55.83
N THR A 638 -6.33 31.77 -55.74
CA THR A 638 -5.84 30.63 -56.54
C THR A 638 -5.05 29.72 -55.63
#